data_AF-A0A8D2QII4-F1
#
_entry.id   AF-A0A8D2QII4-F1
#
_cell.length_a   1.000
_cell.length_b   1.000
_cell.length_c   1.000
_cell.angle_alpha   90.00
_cell.angle_beta   90.00
_cell.angle_gamma   90.00
#
_symmetry.space_group_name_H-M   'P 1'
#
loop_
_entity.id
_entity.type
_entity.pdbx_description
1 polymer ?
#
loop_
_entity_poly.entity_id
_entity_poly.type
_entity_poly.pdbx_seq_one_letter_code
_entity_poly.pdbx_strand_id
1 'polypeptide(L)'
;MDPAGQSPPGTLPGEESPEMDLSHRFSKEELALLYEEVLYTIRHRLGKPEQQHVGDSQELYSYVQKAFGMDAEEHAVIMQQVMELESPIYCLKATVKEAKGILGKDVSGLSDPYCLLGIDTRSQEPAHPDHKKRMKAVVKDLIPEDQIHRTQVINQTLSPVWNETFILEFKDVETASFHLDMWDSDVVESMRHKLGELTDLHGLKRIFKDARKDKGQDDFLGNVVVRLKDLHCWDDQWYQLEPRTETYPERGHCHLQFLLTHKKRATTSSRTQPSYTVHRHLLQQLVSHEILQHQAGSTSWDGELSSHASTVLYLHATQKDLSDFHQDMAQWLAYSKLYQSLEFNSSCLLHQITSIEYRWVQERLRPEQKAELAESFQSLLTYGVSLIRRFRIIFPLSVPRSTERLQSLLRVLVQMCKTKAFHELCTPSPDLPQMVSTALKSGTTEWFHMQKQHLKPMVKSIEENSKALSMLLLEVIEDLKQCQKIWNKLFSTNLKLNIFSIAYLELESLVAEHVQEQLHKVDSSMSRPTAENLFDLYRKLQELYQMKDSLPSRDGPLALSNFHQWFEEALPLWLQKAYTTTLERAQRAIQMDQLKPFGYHKHSTSTVDLSTCYAQIVTTWQQLNWPDPEKAFMIMVNLLEDMCKISLMYCKLIKERAEALSLSEQNEGEGANKLCIVVNNIEQLRLQMLKLPSQLAWAQLEQRTRGIIEPQQIQNALHNQLDSTVACLDHEVRDVVQALATKLEKGIARHIQELSSSSDTQKPEDSIIPLMKFLESELQYLNEHLVQENFKSLLTLLWHHTLSVLSAARGPQVPSVQHCQRLFCALKSLERCFYAEGCGLPLETLHSAAFRTLEAHLALCSTSSRKLIQKYFSNRIQQQLDTSSEKYGAVTIKALYRPSEQKLHVEVLNATNLIPLDSNGGCG
;
A
#
# COMPACT_ATOMS: atom_id res chain seq x y z
N MET A 1 -33.68 -11.01 40.79
CA MET A 1 -34.83 -10.42 40.09
C MET A 1 -34.28 -9.85 38.81
N ASP A 2 -34.17 -10.70 37.80
CA ASP A 2 -33.76 -10.35 36.44
C ASP A 2 -35.01 -9.97 35.63
N PRO A 3 -34.99 -8.91 34.81
CA PRO A 3 -36.02 -8.70 33.83
C PRO A 3 -35.60 -9.28 32.48
N ALA A 4 -36.40 -10.24 32.02
CA ALA A 4 -36.37 -10.80 30.68
C ALA A 4 -36.71 -9.74 29.62
N GLY A 5 -35.88 -9.64 28.59
CA GLY A 5 -36.17 -8.91 27.35
C GLY A 5 -36.41 -9.89 26.21
N GLN A 6 -37.64 -9.92 25.71
CA GLN A 6 -38.08 -10.71 24.56
C GLN A 6 -37.48 -10.16 23.26
N SER A 7 -36.85 -11.03 22.46
CA SER A 7 -36.47 -10.78 21.07
C SER A 7 -37.57 -11.30 20.11
N PRO A 8 -37.98 -10.55 19.08
CA PRO A 8 -39.01 -10.98 18.13
C PRO A 8 -38.46 -11.96 17.07
N PRO A 9 -39.30 -12.84 16.48
CA PRO A 9 -38.87 -13.77 15.45
C PRO A 9 -38.88 -13.08 14.09
N GLY A 10 -37.70 -12.75 13.57
CA GLY A 10 -37.52 -12.30 12.19
C GLY A 10 -37.15 -13.49 11.31
N THR A 11 -38.10 -13.96 10.52
CA THR A 11 -37.94 -14.98 9.49
C THR A 11 -36.99 -14.47 8.41
N LEU A 12 -35.77 -15.03 8.32
CA LEU A 12 -34.88 -14.83 7.18
C LEU A 12 -35.39 -15.69 6.01
N PRO A 13 -35.58 -15.12 4.80
CA PRO A 13 -35.90 -15.90 3.62
C PRO A 13 -34.63 -16.59 3.08
N GLY A 14 -34.63 -17.92 3.13
CA GLY A 14 -33.89 -18.82 2.23
C GLY A 14 -32.42 -18.49 1.97
N GLU A 15 -31.54 -18.77 2.93
CA GLU A 15 -30.20 -19.21 2.59
C GLU A 15 -30.33 -20.63 2.01
N GLU A 16 -30.42 -20.74 0.69
CA GLU A 16 -29.97 -21.94 0.00
C GLU A 16 -28.46 -22.03 0.26
N SER A 17 -28.10 -22.75 1.31
CA SER A 17 -26.76 -23.31 1.47
C SER A 17 -26.37 -23.95 0.13
N PRO A 18 -25.17 -23.68 -0.42
CA PRO A 18 -24.76 -24.33 -1.65
C PRO A 18 -24.85 -25.83 -1.41
N GLU A 19 -25.67 -26.53 -2.22
CA GLU A 19 -25.71 -27.99 -2.23
C GLU A 19 -24.27 -28.48 -2.28
N MET A 20 -23.80 -29.03 -1.16
CA MET A 20 -22.42 -29.46 -1.01
C MET A 20 -22.23 -30.62 -1.99
N ASP A 21 -21.40 -30.44 -3.01
CA ASP A 21 -21.24 -31.44 -4.07
C ASP A 21 -20.65 -32.74 -3.49
N LEU A 22 -21.52 -33.73 -3.30
CA LEU A 22 -21.19 -35.06 -2.76
C LEU A 22 -20.60 -35.99 -3.83
N SER A 23 -20.30 -35.50 -5.04
CA SER A 23 -19.75 -36.26 -6.18
C SER A 23 -18.40 -36.96 -5.92
N HIS A 24 -17.72 -36.60 -4.84
CA HIS A 24 -16.46 -37.22 -4.39
C HIS A 24 -16.68 -38.46 -3.50
N ARG A 25 -17.90 -38.68 -2.99
CA ARG A 25 -18.22 -39.82 -2.12
C ARG A 25 -18.66 -41.02 -2.95
N PHE A 26 -18.02 -42.15 -2.67
CA PHE A 26 -18.43 -43.44 -3.22
C PHE A 26 -19.81 -43.84 -2.69
N SER A 27 -20.57 -44.57 -3.50
CA SER A 27 -21.82 -45.18 -3.04
C SER A 27 -21.55 -46.19 -1.91
N LYS A 28 -22.56 -46.51 -1.10
CA LYS A 28 -22.41 -47.46 0.00
C LYS A 28 -21.93 -48.84 -0.49
N GLU A 29 -22.39 -49.26 -1.66
CA GLU A 29 -21.98 -50.52 -2.30
C GLU A 29 -20.51 -50.47 -2.76
N GLU A 30 -20.08 -49.40 -3.41
CA GLU A 30 -18.67 -49.23 -3.81
C GLU A 30 -17.73 -49.13 -2.60
N LEU A 31 -18.15 -48.45 -1.53
CA LEU A 31 -17.37 -48.38 -0.28
C LEU A 31 -17.19 -49.76 0.35
N ALA A 32 -18.24 -50.59 0.37
CA ALA A 32 -18.15 -51.95 0.91
C ALA A 32 -17.18 -52.81 0.10
N LEU A 33 -17.21 -52.73 -1.23
CA LEU A 33 -16.30 -53.47 -2.12
C LEU A 33 -14.84 -53.00 -2.02
N LEU A 34 -14.61 -51.70 -1.78
CA LEU A 34 -13.28 -51.15 -1.53
C LEU A 34 -12.77 -51.56 -0.13
N TYR A 35 -13.66 -51.59 0.85
CA TYR A 35 -13.33 -52.02 2.21
C TYR A 35 -12.98 -53.51 2.27
N GLU A 36 -13.71 -54.36 1.55
CA GLU A 36 -13.38 -55.79 1.33
C GLU A 36 -11.93 -55.94 0.79
N GLU A 37 -11.56 -55.16 -0.22
CA GLU A 37 -10.22 -55.19 -0.82
C GLU A 37 -9.11 -54.77 0.16
N VAL A 38 -9.36 -53.75 0.98
CA VAL A 38 -8.39 -53.28 1.97
C VAL A 38 -8.18 -54.32 3.08
N LEU A 39 -9.26 -54.89 3.61
CA LEU A 39 -9.18 -55.94 4.62
C LEU A 39 -8.45 -57.17 4.07
N TYR A 40 -8.73 -57.57 2.83
CA TYR A 40 -8.02 -58.66 2.14
C TYR A 40 -6.52 -58.35 1.97
N THR A 41 -6.17 -57.10 1.66
CA THR A 41 -4.77 -56.64 1.51
C THR A 41 -4.00 -56.69 2.83
N ILE A 42 -4.62 -56.30 3.94
CA ILE A 42 -4.02 -56.37 5.28
C ILE A 42 -3.87 -57.82 5.74
N ARG A 43 -4.90 -58.66 5.50
CA ARG A 43 -4.91 -60.08 5.87
C ARG A 43 -3.78 -60.86 5.20
N HIS A 44 -3.58 -60.65 3.91
CA HIS A 44 -2.59 -61.37 3.10
C HIS A 44 -1.27 -60.62 2.97
N ARG A 45 -0.91 -59.75 3.92
CA ARG A 45 0.38 -59.05 3.92
C ARG A 45 1.57 -60.03 3.83
N LEU A 46 2.57 -59.64 3.06
CA LEU A 46 3.81 -60.40 2.88
C LEU A 46 5.02 -59.56 3.29
N GLY A 47 6.08 -60.23 3.72
CA GLY A 47 7.34 -59.60 4.09
C GLY A 47 7.34 -58.90 5.45
N LYS A 48 8.54 -58.58 5.93
CA LYS A 48 8.74 -57.82 7.16
C LYS A 48 8.34 -56.35 6.96
N PRO A 49 7.66 -55.72 7.93
CA PRO A 49 7.36 -54.29 7.87
C PRO A 49 8.66 -53.49 8.01
N GLU A 50 8.81 -52.45 7.19
CA GLU A 50 9.91 -51.48 7.32
C GLU A 50 9.68 -50.56 8.53
N GLN A 51 10.71 -49.84 8.99
CA GLN A 51 10.63 -48.96 10.18
C GLN A 51 9.58 -47.84 10.07
N GLN A 52 9.25 -47.42 8.85
CA GLN A 52 8.26 -46.38 8.55
C GLN A 52 6.82 -46.90 8.43
N HIS A 53 6.63 -48.23 8.44
CA HIS A 53 5.36 -48.89 8.22
C HIS A 53 4.82 -49.56 9.49
N VAL A 54 3.50 -49.60 9.62
CA VAL A 54 2.82 -50.16 10.80
C VAL A 54 2.91 -51.69 10.77
N GLY A 55 3.52 -52.26 11.80
CA GLY A 55 3.76 -53.69 11.91
C GLY A 55 2.57 -54.49 12.48
N ASP A 56 1.65 -53.87 13.20
CA ASP A 56 0.47 -54.53 13.77
C ASP A 56 -0.73 -54.46 12.82
N SER A 57 -1.24 -55.63 12.42
CA SER A 57 -2.41 -55.71 11.56
C SER A 57 -3.69 -55.23 12.26
N GLN A 58 -3.77 -55.32 13.60
CA GLN A 58 -4.95 -54.87 14.34
C GLN A 58 -5.08 -53.34 14.36
N GLU A 59 -3.95 -52.62 14.46
CA GLU A 59 -3.90 -51.17 14.30
C GLU A 59 -4.37 -50.74 12.89
N LEU A 60 -3.94 -51.47 11.86
CA LEU A 60 -4.38 -51.23 10.48
C LEU A 60 -5.88 -51.45 10.31
N TYR A 61 -6.45 -52.54 10.86
CA TYR A 61 -7.89 -52.78 10.83
C TYR A 61 -8.69 -51.67 11.52
N SER A 62 -8.24 -51.22 12.69
CA SER A 62 -8.89 -50.11 13.42
C SER A 62 -8.85 -48.80 12.64
N TYR A 63 -7.71 -48.51 11.99
CA TYR A 63 -7.56 -47.32 11.15
C TYR A 63 -8.51 -47.35 9.95
N VAL A 64 -8.52 -48.44 9.18
CA VAL A 64 -9.34 -48.51 7.96
C VAL A 64 -10.84 -48.55 8.29
N GLN A 65 -11.23 -49.14 9.41
CA GLN A 65 -12.62 -49.07 9.89
C GLN A 65 -13.07 -47.62 10.08
N LYS A 66 -12.24 -46.80 10.73
CA LYS A 66 -12.51 -45.36 10.91
C LYS A 66 -12.46 -44.61 9.59
N ALA A 67 -11.50 -44.92 8.71
CA ALA A 67 -11.32 -44.24 7.44
C ALA A 67 -12.47 -44.45 6.46
N PHE A 68 -13.09 -45.63 6.50
CA PHE A 68 -14.26 -45.97 5.68
C PHE A 68 -15.59 -45.66 6.37
N GLY A 69 -15.57 -45.21 7.64
CA GLY A 69 -16.78 -44.89 8.40
C GLY A 69 -17.67 -46.10 8.67
N MET A 70 -17.09 -47.29 8.76
CA MET A 70 -17.81 -48.56 8.94
C MET A 70 -18.14 -48.77 10.42
N ASP A 71 -19.38 -49.14 10.73
CA ASP A 71 -19.73 -49.51 12.10
C ASP A 71 -19.13 -50.88 12.50
N ALA A 72 -19.29 -51.27 13.77
CA ALA A 72 -18.71 -52.50 14.29
C ALA A 72 -19.38 -53.76 13.72
N GLU A 73 -20.67 -53.69 13.39
CA GLU A 73 -21.43 -54.83 12.85
C GLU A 73 -21.08 -55.04 11.37
N GLU A 74 -21.06 -53.97 10.58
CA GLU A 74 -20.64 -53.96 9.18
C GLU A 74 -19.19 -54.45 9.04
N HIS A 75 -18.27 -53.98 9.90
CA HIS A 75 -16.90 -54.48 9.92
C HIS A 75 -16.84 -55.98 10.20
N ALA A 76 -17.57 -56.47 11.20
CA ALA A 76 -17.56 -57.89 11.55
C ALA A 76 -18.08 -58.77 10.40
N VAL A 77 -19.15 -58.36 9.73
CA VAL A 77 -19.74 -59.07 8.59
C VAL A 77 -18.77 -59.13 7.41
N ILE A 78 -18.23 -57.98 6.98
CA ILE A 78 -17.32 -57.94 5.83
C ILE A 78 -16.00 -58.64 6.16
N MET A 79 -15.50 -58.51 7.39
CA MET A 79 -14.30 -59.23 7.83
C MET A 79 -14.51 -60.74 7.80
N GLN A 80 -15.68 -61.24 8.23
CA GLN A 80 -16.01 -62.66 8.13
C GLN A 80 -16.04 -63.12 6.67
N GLN A 81 -16.67 -62.35 5.78
CA GLN A 81 -16.66 -62.64 4.34
C GLN A 81 -15.22 -62.73 3.79
N VAL A 82 -14.36 -61.77 4.15
CA VAL A 82 -12.95 -61.77 3.76
C VAL A 82 -12.18 -62.97 4.33
N MET A 83 -12.55 -63.48 5.52
CA MET A 83 -11.95 -64.69 6.08
C MET A 83 -12.33 -65.96 5.30
N GLU A 84 -13.50 -65.98 4.68
CA GLU A 84 -14.02 -67.09 3.87
C GLU A 84 -13.49 -67.09 2.42
N LEU A 85 -12.91 -65.97 1.96
CA LEU A 85 -12.30 -65.86 0.62
C LEU A 85 -11.03 -66.71 0.48
N GLU A 86 -10.81 -67.21 -0.74
CA GLU A 86 -9.59 -67.94 -1.09
C GLU A 86 -8.34 -67.06 -0.99
N SER A 87 -7.24 -67.64 -0.51
CA SER A 87 -5.95 -66.97 -0.43
C SER A 87 -5.41 -66.66 -1.84
N PRO A 88 -4.72 -65.53 -2.02
CA PRO A 88 -4.12 -65.22 -3.31
C PRO A 88 -2.97 -66.18 -3.62
N ILE A 89 -2.60 -66.28 -4.89
CA ILE A 89 -1.36 -66.96 -5.28
C ILE A 89 -0.19 -66.04 -4.97
N TYR A 90 0.63 -66.41 -3.99
CA TYR A 90 1.81 -65.64 -3.62
C TYR A 90 2.93 -65.85 -4.65
N CYS A 91 3.56 -64.76 -5.06
CA CYS A 91 4.59 -64.74 -6.07
C CYS A 91 5.81 -63.95 -5.58
N LEU A 92 7.00 -64.46 -5.85
CA LEU A 92 8.25 -63.75 -5.71
C LEU A 92 8.72 -63.33 -7.11
N LYS A 93 8.75 -62.04 -7.36
CA LYS A 93 9.39 -61.46 -8.54
C LYS A 93 10.87 -61.24 -8.22
N ALA A 94 11.71 -62.15 -8.70
CA ALA A 94 13.14 -62.15 -8.48
C ALA A 94 13.87 -61.63 -9.73
N THR A 95 14.57 -60.51 -9.60
CA THR A 95 15.39 -59.95 -10.66
C THR A 95 16.85 -60.23 -10.36
N VAL A 96 17.50 -60.99 -11.24
CA VAL A 96 18.95 -61.21 -11.21
C VAL A 96 19.59 -60.06 -11.98
N LYS A 97 20.18 -59.10 -11.26
CA LYS A 97 20.73 -57.89 -11.88
C LYS A 97 22.12 -58.14 -12.44
N GLU A 98 23.06 -58.45 -11.55
CA GLU A 98 24.47 -58.57 -11.87
C GLU A 98 25.21 -59.39 -10.82
N ALA A 99 26.40 -59.87 -11.15
CA ALA A 99 27.33 -60.43 -10.17
C ALA A 99 28.70 -59.74 -10.29
N LYS A 100 29.53 -59.85 -9.25
CA LYS A 100 30.89 -59.31 -9.26
C LYS A 100 31.85 -60.17 -8.46
N GLY A 101 33.09 -60.22 -8.93
CA GLY A 101 34.18 -60.93 -8.26
C GLY A 101 33.96 -62.43 -8.20
N ILE A 102 33.27 -63.00 -9.18
CA ILE A 102 33.07 -64.45 -9.27
C ILE A 102 34.38 -65.14 -9.67
N LEU A 103 34.48 -66.43 -9.40
CA LEU A 103 35.71 -67.19 -9.63
C LEU A 103 35.86 -67.56 -11.10
N GLY A 104 36.95 -67.15 -11.75
CA GLY A 104 37.26 -67.61 -13.11
C GLY A 104 37.63 -69.09 -13.15
N LYS A 105 36.85 -69.87 -13.88
CA LYS A 105 36.96 -71.33 -14.02
C LYS A 105 37.62 -71.74 -15.32
N ASP A 106 37.45 -70.95 -16.37
CA ASP A 106 38.03 -71.21 -17.67
C ASP A 106 39.56 -71.15 -17.67
N VAL A 107 40.13 -71.66 -18.77
CA VAL A 107 41.56 -71.56 -19.08
C VAL A 107 42.02 -70.11 -19.25
N SER A 108 41.12 -69.23 -19.70
CA SER A 108 41.35 -67.79 -19.86
C SER A 108 41.47 -67.05 -18.51
N GLY A 109 41.09 -67.71 -17.40
CA GLY A 109 40.95 -67.06 -16.10
C GLY A 109 39.63 -66.31 -15.91
N LEU A 110 38.72 -66.36 -16.90
CA LEU A 110 37.35 -65.84 -16.84
C LEU A 110 36.34 -66.98 -16.64
N SER A 111 35.05 -66.69 -16.80
CA SER A 111 33.95 -67.65 -16.73
C SER A 111 32.82 -67.25 -17.69
N ASP A 112 31.97 -68.20 -18.04
CA ASP A 112 30.73 -68.06 -18.79
C ASP A 112 29.51 -68.25 -17.85
N PRO A 113 29.26 -67.32 -16.89
CA PRO A 113 28.26 -67.52 -15.84
C PRO A 113 26.82 -67.51 -16.35
N TYR A 114 26.01 -68.40 -15.77
CA TYR A 114 24.55 -68.36 -15.79
C TYR A 114 23.97 -68.81 -14.45
N CYS A 115 22.73 -68.43 -14.15
CA CYS A 115 22.06 -68.77 -12.90
C CYS A 115 20.90 -69.75 -13.15
N LEU A 116 20.71 -70.69 -12.22
CA LEU A 116 19.50 -71.50 -12.06
C LEU A 116 18.81 -71.08 -10.77
N LEU A 117 17.50 -70.83 -10.81
CA LEU A 117 16.78 -70.30 -9.66
C LEU A 117 15.36 -70.86 -9.55
N GLY A 118 14.86 -70.92 -8.31
CA GLY A 118 13.50 -71.37 -8.00
C GLY A 118 13.17 -71.24 -6.50
N ILE A 119 11.98 -71.70 -6.12
CA ILE A 119 11.55 -71.75 -4.71
C ILE A 119 11.53 -73.20 -4.22
N ASP A 120 12.20 -73.45 -3.10
CA ASP A 120 12.09 -74.71 -2.35
C ASP A 120 11.09 -74.55 -1.20
N THR A 121 10.19 -75.53 -1.07
CA THR A 121 9.09 -75.58 -0.09
C THR A 121 9.20 -76.75 0.87
N ARG A 122 10.28 -77.54 0.82
CA ARG A 122 10.45 -78.70 1.70
C ARG A 122 10.70 -78.24 3.14
N SER A 123 9.81 -78.63 4.05
CA SER A 123 9.96 -78.45 5.49
C SER A 123 11.31 -79.02 5.94
N GLN A 124 12.22 -78.17 6.40
CA GLN A 124 13.35 -78.66 7.19
C GLN A 124 12.76 -79.24 8.49
N GLU A 125 12.77 -80.56 8.64
CA GLU A 125 12.72 -81.15 9.98
C GLU A 125 13.83 -80.50 10.83
N PRO A 126 13.58 -80.18 12.11
CA PRO A 126 14.56 -79.51 12.93
C PRO A 126 15.82 -80.38 13.03
N ALA A 127 16.88 -79.94 12.35
CA ALA A 127 18.19 -80.57 12.48
C ALA A 127 18.63 -80.49 13.94
N HIS A 128 18.82 -81.65 14.56
CA HIS A 128 19.51 -81.77 15.85
C HIS A 128 20.83 -80.96 15.82
N PRO A 129 21.18 -80.27 16.91
CA PRO A 129 22.21 -79.22 16.92
C PRO A 129 23.67 -79.68 16.70
N ASP A 130 23.94 -80.96 16.43
CA ASP A 130 25.30 -81.51 16.40
C ASP A 130 25.83 -82.04 15.06
N HIS A 131 25.16 -81.76 13.93
CA HIS A 131 25.68 -82.09 12.61
C HIS A 131 25.63 -80.90 11.62
N LYS A 132 26.64 -80.03 11.69
CA LYS A 132 27.01 -79.13 10.58
C LYS A 132 27.60 -79.92 9.40
N LYS A 133 26.80 -80.72 8.70
CA LYS A 133 27.09 -81.08 7.30
C LYS A 133 26.33 -80.09 6.41
N ARG A 134 27.03 -79.09 5.87
CA ARG A 134 26.51 -78.20 4.81
C ARG A 134 25.89 -79.08 3.71
N MET A 135 24.57 -79.00 3.55
CA MET A 135 23.85 -79.76 2.54
C MET A 135 24.36 -79.40 1.15
N LYS A 136 24.80 -80.39 0.38
CA LYS A 136 25.31 -80.26 -1.00
C LYS A 136 24.18 -80.16 -2.03
N ALA A 137 23.11 -79.44 -1.70
CA ALA A 137 21.90 -79.47 -2.48
C ALA A 137 21.96 -78.40 -3.58
N VAL A 138 21.98 -78.86 -4.83
CA VAL A 138 21.92 -78.03 -6.03
C VAL A 138 20.45 -77.78 -6.35
N VAL A 139 20.11 -76.63 -6.94
CA VAL A 139 18.76 -76.26 -7.39
C VAL A 139 18.12 -77.40 -8.21
N LYS A 140 18.91 -78.05 -9.08
CA LYS A 140 18.49 -79.25 -9.86
C LYS A 140 18.09 -80.48 -9.02
N ASP A 141 18.58 -80.59 -7.77
CA ASP A 141 18.29 -81.72 -6.87
C ASP A 141 17.12 -81.40 -5.91
N LEU A 142 16.83 -80.12 -5.68
CA LEU A 142 15.84 -79.63 -4.71
C LEU A 142 14.50 -79.27 -5.35
N ILE A 143 14.55 -78.67 -6.54
CA ILE A 143 13.40 -78.07 -7.20
C ILE A 143 13.04 -78.92 -8.43
N PRO A 144 11.75 -79.25 -8.64
CA PRO A 144 11.31 -79.92 -9.86
C PRO A 144 11.75 -79.17 -11.12
N GLU A 145 12.17 -79.88 -12.18
CA GLU A 145 12.70 -79.27 -13.41
C GLU A 145 11.73 -78.29 -14.08
N ASP A 146 10.42 -78.50 -13.92
CA ASP A 146 9.35 -77.62 -14.43
C ASP A 146 9.25 -76.26 -13.71
N GLN A 147 9.91 -76.10 -12.56
CA GLN A 147 9.87 -74.91 -11.72
C GLN A 147 11.23 -74.19 -11.62
N ILE A 148 12.25 -74.69 -12.32
CA ILE A 148 13.57 -74.08 -12.39
C ILE A 148 13.62 -73.09 -13.54
N HIS A 149 14.02 -71.87 -13.23
CA HIS A 149 14.30 -70.83 -14.22
C HIS A 149 15.80 -70.71 -14.46
N ARG A 150 16.18 -70.35 -15.68
CA ARG A 150 17.57 -70.18 -16.11
C ARG A 150 17.77 -68.81 -16.75
N THR A 151 18.81 -68.08 -16.34
CA THR A 151 19.24 -66.84 -17.00
C THR A 151 20.01 -67.10 -18.29
N GLN A 152 20.24 -66.07 -19.09
CA GLN A 152 21.18 -66.14 -20.20
C GLN A 152 22.61 -66.42 -19.72
N VAL A 153 23.41 -67.04 -20.59
CA VAL A 153 24.85 -67.22 -20.38
C VAL A 153 25.54 -65.94 -20.84
N ILE A 154 26.35 -65.33 -19.98
CA ILE A 154 27.17 -64.16 -20.34
C ILE A 154 28.61 -64.63 -20.49
N ASN A 155 29.15 -64.57 -21.69
CA ASN A 155 30.46 -65.18 -21.95
C ASN A 155 31.63 -64.31 -21.44
N GLN A 156 32.69 -64.98 -21.00
CA GLN A 156 34.01 -64.43 -20.68
C GLN A 156 33.97 -63.21 -19.75
N THR A 157 33.33 -63.34 -18.59
CA THR A 157 33.23 -62.26 -17.61
C THR A 157 33.27 -62.76 -16.16
N LEU A 158 33.83 -61.95 -15.27
CA LEU A 158 33.73 -62.14 -13.81
C LEU A 158 32.73 -61.17 -13.15
N SER A 159 32.12 -60.32 -13.97
CA SER A 159 31.11 -59.34 -13.56
C SER A 159 29.94 -59.31 -14.55
N PRO A 160 29.16 -60.39 -14.66
CA PRO A 160 28.03 -60.47 -15.58
C PRO A 160 26.89 -59.52 -15.18
N VAL A 161 26.18 -59.00 -16.18
CA VAL A 161 24.96 -58.19 -16.01
C VAL A 161 23.84 -58.86 -16.81
N TRP A 162 22.79 -59.30 -16.12
CA TRP A 162 21.62 -59.97 -16.72
C TRP A 162 20.40 -59.05 -16.79
N ASN A 163 20.03 -58.41 -15.67
CA ASN A 163 18.77 -57.68 -15.51
C ASN A 163 17.53 -58.49 -15.96
N GLU A 164 17.51 -59.78 -15.63
CA GLU A 164 16.43 -60.71 -15.97
C GLU A 164 15.50 -60.93 -14.76
N THR A 165 14.19 -60.81 -14.97
CA THR A 165 13.16 -60.96 -13.93
C THR A 165 12.36 -62.25 -14.11
N PHE A 166 12.22 -63.00 -13.03
CA PHE A 166 11.48 -64.25 -12.96
C PHE A 166 10.34 -64.14 -11.94
N ILE A 167 9.20 -64.78 -12.20
CA ILE A 167 8.05 -64.78 -11.30
C ILE A 167 7.86 -66.21 -10.78
N LEU A 168 8.14 -66.40 -9.49
CA LEU A 168 8.15 -67.70 -8.83
C LEU A 168 6.95 -67.82 -7.89
N GLU A 169 6.12 -68.84 -8.05
CA GLU A 169 4.91 -69.01 -7.23
C GLU A 169 5.21 -69.85 -5.98
N PHE A 170 4.64 -69.48 -4.83
CA PHE A 170 4.79 -70.21 -3.58
C PHE A 170 3.51 -70.26 -2.76
N LYS A 171 3.39 -71.26 -1.87
CA LYS A 171 2.18 -71.50 -1.06
C LYS A 171 2.27 -70.92 0.34
N ASP A 172 3.42 -71.04 0.98
CA ASP A 172 3.62 -70.63 2.37
C ASP A 172 4.96 -69.91 2.52
N VAL A 173 4.91 -68.68 3.06
CA VAL A 173 6.07 -67.80 3.24
C VAL A 173 6.99 -68.30 4.37
N GLU A 174 6.46 -69.04 5.35
CA GLU A 174 7.22 -69.48 6.52
C GLU A 174 8.20 -70.61 6.20
N THR A 175 7.81 -71.47 5.26
CA THR A 175 8.55 -72.65 4.84
C THR A 175 9.30 -72.46 3.52
N ALA A 176 8.92 -71.46 2.72
CA ALA A 176 9.55 -71.21 1.42
C ALA A 176 10.94 -70.54 1.54
N SER A 177 11.86 -70.98 0.67
CA SER A 177 13.16 -70.36 0.46
C SER A 177 13.45 -70.19 -1.02
N PHE A 178 13.95 -69.02 -1.40
CA PHE A 178 14.51 -68.77 -2.72
C PHE A 178 15.90 -69.38 -2.81
N HIS A 179 16.16 -70.15 -3.86
CA HIS A 179 17.47 -70.71 -4.16
C HIS A 179 17.93 -70.23 -5.53
N LEU A 180 19.19 -69.82 -5.59
CA LEU A 180 19.88 -69.49 -6.83
C LEU A 180 21.25 -70.17 -6.82
N ASP A 181 21.53 -70.94 -7.86
CA ASP A 181 22.84 -71.51 -8.13
C ASP A 181 23.45 -70.85 -9.37
N MET A 182 24.69 -70.40 -9.24
CA MET A 182 25.47 -69.88 -10.34
C MET A 182 26.43 -70.95 -10.87
N TRP A 183 26.42 -71.11 -12.19
CA TRP A 183 27.17 -72.12 -12.94
C TRP A 183 27.96 -71.48 -14.05
N ASP A 184 29.09 -72.09 -14.38
CA ASP A 184 29.97 -71.73 -15.47
C ASP A 184 29.70 -72.69 -16.63
N SER A 185 29.24 -72.15 -17.78
CA SER A 185 28.85 -72.96 -18.92
C SER A 185 30.08 -73.48 -19.67
N ASP A 186 30.34 -74.78 -19.61
CA ASP A 186 31.45 -75.41 -20.34
C ASP A 186 31.01 -75.68 -21.80
N VAL A 187 30.94 -74.63 -22.64
CA VAL A 187 30.67 -74.83 -24.08
C VAL A 187 31.86 -75.57 -24.71
N VAL A 188 31.58 -76.66 -25.41
CA VAL A 188 32.61 -77.52 -26.02
C VAL A 188 33.29 -76.79 -27.19
N GLU A 189 34.27 -75.95 -26.89
CA GLU A 189 35.24 -75.50 -27.89
C GLU A 189 36.32 -76.57 -28.09
N SER A 190 36.68 -76.82 -29.36
CA SER A 190 37.65 -77.86 -29.70
C SER A 190 38.99 -77.61 -29.01
N MET A 191 39.61 -78.67 -28.47
CA MET A 191 40.90 -78.64 -27.73
C MET A 191 42.05 -77.88 -28.44
N ARG A 192 41.91 -77.56 -29.73
CA ARG A 192 42.91 -76.86 -30.53
C ARG A 192 43.02 -75.35 -30.18
N HIS A 193 41.94 -74.72 -29.69
CA HIS A 193 41.99 -73.31 -29.27
C HIS A 193 42.56 -73.13 -27.84
N LYS A 194 42.32 -74.08 -26.93
CA LYS A 194 42.77 -74.01 -25.51
C LYS A 194 44.30 -74.05 -25.31
N LEU A 195 45.08 -74.50 -26.30
CA LEU A 195 46.55 -74.58 -26.21
C LEU A 195 47.25 -73.26 -26.63
N GLY A 196 46.55 -72.35 -27.31
CA GLY A 196 47.12 -71.13 -27.88
C GLY A 196 47.20 -69.93 -26.94
N GLU A 197 46.44 -69.92 -25.83
CA GLU A 197 46.26 -68.76 -24.93
C GLU A 197 46.86 -68.97 -23.53
N LEU A 198 47.89 -69.81 -23.38
CA LEU A 198 48.50 -70.09 -22.08
C LEU A 198 49.69 -69.16 -21.80
N THR A 199 49.54 -68.29 -20.79
CA THR A 199 50.64 -67.49 -20.22
C THR A 199 51.13 -67.98 -18.85
N ASP A 200 50.41 -68.87 -18.14
CA ASP A 200 50.73 -69.23 -16.75
C ASP A 200 50.57 -70.71 -16.35
N LEU A 201 51.40 -71.17 -15.39
CA LEU A 201 51.44 -72.54 -14.84
C LEU A 201 50.12 -72.97 -14.16
N HIS A 202 49.30 -72.02 -13.72
CA HIS A 202 47.98 -72.28 -13.15
C HIS A 202 46.95 -72.73 -14.19
N GLY A 203 47.05 -72.29 -15.45
CA GLY A 203 46.17 -72.71 -16.54
C GLY A 203 46.35 -74.19 -16.91
N LEU A 204 47.59 -74.69 -16.87
CA LEU A 204 47.91 -76.11 -17.10
C LEU A 204 47.24 -77.05 -16.09
N LYS A 205 47.21 -76.67 -14.80
CA LYS A 205 46.54 -77.47 -13.74
C LYS A 205 45.02 -77.56 -13.96
N ARG A 206 44.40 -76.53 -14.55
CA ARG A 206 42.97 -76.50 -14.90
C ARG A 206 42.67 -77.39 -16.12
N ILE A 207 43.50 -77.32 -17.17
CA ILE A 207 43.40 -78.18 -18.35
C ILE A 207 43.47 -79.68 -17.98
N PHE A 208 44.39 -80.08 -17.09
CA PHE A 208 44.48 -81.47 -16.61
C PHE A 208 43.25 -81.92 -15.81
N LYS A 209 42.56 -80.99 -15.14
CA LYS A 209 41.32 -81.27 -14.41
C LYS A 209 40.15 -81.39 -15.37
N ASP A 210 40.06 -80.53 -16.38
CA ASP A 210 39.01 -80.58 -17.41
C ASP A 210 39.12 -81.83 -18.30
N ALA A 211 40.33 -82.30 -18.59
CA ALA A 211 40.55 -83.56 -19.31
C ALA A 211 40.06 -84.82 -18.55
N ARG A 212 39.77 -84.70 -17.25
CA ARG A 212 39.24 -85.80 -16.40
C ARG A 212 37.74 -85.68 -16.11
N LYS A 213 37.07 -84.58 -16.49
CA LYS A 213 35.61 -84.42 -16.32
C LYS A 213 34.86 -85.14 -17.44
N ASP A 214 33.67 -85.67 -17.14
CA ASP A 214 32.75 -86.17 -18.17
C ASP A 214 32.35 -85.02 -19.11
N LYS A 215 32.28 -85.29 -20.41
CA LYS A 215 32.02 -84.26 -21.44
C LYS A 215 30.69 -83.52 -21.16
N GLY A 216 30.78 -82.21 -20.89
CA GLY A 216 29.62 -81.31 -20.80
C GLY A 216 29.05 -81.08 -19.40
N GLN A 217 29.85 -81.24 -18.33
CA GLN A 217 29.42 -80.92 -16.97
C GLN A 217 29.91 -79.53 -16.52
N ASP A 218 28.99 -78.56 -16.46
CA ASP A 218 29.21 -77.17 -16.02
C ASP A 218 29.79 -77.05 -14.60
N ASP A 219 30.63 -76.04 -14.37
CA ASP A 219 31.34 -75.81 -13.11
C ASP A 219 30.51 -74.95 -12.13
N PHE A 220 30.40 -75.38 -10.87
CA PHE A 220 29.68 -74.61 -9.85
C PHE A 220 30.49 -73.38 -9.38
N LEU A 221 29.87 -72.19 -9.44
CA LEU A 221 30.45 -70.91 -9.05
C LEU A 221 30.04 -70.50 -7.62
N GLY A 222 28.79 -70.72 -7.22
CA GLY A 222 28.29 -70.42 -5.88
C GLY A 222 26.77 -70.45 -5.81
N ASN A 223 26.20 -70.43 -4.60
CA ASN A 223 24.75 -70.33 -4.42
C ASN A 223 24.33 -69.21 -3.47
N VAL A 224 23.08 -68.79 -3.60
CA VAL A 224 22.39 -67.87 -2.69
C VAL A 224 21.09 -68.54 -2.25
N VAL A 225 20.89 -68.63 -0.94
CA VAL A 225 19.65 -69.13 -0.34
C VAL A 225 19.06 -68.06 0.56
N VAL A 226 17.83 -67.64 0.28
CA VAL A 226 17.14 -66.59 1.05
C VAL A 226 15.78 -67.12 1.51
N ARG A 227 15.53 -67.12 2.83
CA ARG A 227 14.22 -67.49 3.36
C ARG A 227 13.22 -66.39 3.06
N LEU A 228 12.04 -66.73 2.53
CA LEU A 228 11.09 -65.70 2.10
C LEU A 228 10.53 -64.89 3.26
N LYS A 229 10.37 -65.50 4.45
CA LYS A 229 9.98 -64.79 5.67
C LYS A 229 10.96 -63.71 6.13
N ASP A 230 12.21 -63.77 5.67
CA ASP A 230 13.23 -62.80 6.04
C ASP A 230 13.25 -61.55 5.15
N LEU A 231 12.57 -61.61 4.00
CA LEU A 231 12.48 -60.52 3.04
C LEU A 231 11.48 -59.44 3.49
N HIS A 232 11.72 -58.21 3.05
CA HIS A 232 10.70 -57.16 3.03
C HIS A 232 9.79 -57.32 1.81
N CYS A 233 8.74 -56.49 1.70
CA CYS A 233 7.90 -56.46 0.49
C CYS A 233 8.74 -56.22 -0.77
N TRP A 234 9.75 -55.35 -0.66
CA TRP A 234 10.74 -55.04 -1.69
C TRP A 234 12.14 -55.02 -1.08
N ASP A 235 13.08 -55.76 -1.66
CA ASP A 235 14.49 -55.77 -1.27
C ASP A 235 15.37 -55.64 -2.52
N ASP A 236 16.43 -54.83 -2.45
CA ASP A 236 17.40 -54.64 -3.54
C ASP A 236 18.82 -54.61 -2.96
N GLN A 237 19.48 -55.77 -2.96
CA GLN A 237 20.68 -55.99 -2.16
C GLN A 237 21.72 -56.92 -2.82
N TRP A 238 22.96 -56.78 -2.38
CA TRP A 238 24.05 -57.70 -2.73
C TRP A 238 24.10 -58.89 -1.77
N TYR A 239 24.00 -60.10 -2.33
CA TYR A 239 24.11 -61.36 -1.62
C TYR A 239 25.47 -61.99 -1.86
N GLN A 240 26.10 -62.51 -0.81
CA GLN A 240 27.36 -63.25 -0.93
C GLN A 240 27.11 -64.64 -1.51
N LEU A 241 27.91 -65.05 -2.49
CA LEU A 241 27.85 -66.39 -3.07
C LEU A 241 28.48 -67.40 -2.10
N GLU A 242 27.72 -68.40 -1.68
CA GLU A 242 28.21 -69.46 -0.78
C GLU A 242 28.92 -70.57 -1.56
N PRO A 243 30.04 -71.11 -1.03
CA PRO A 243 30.79 -72.18 -1.67
C PRO A 243 30.25 -73.57 -1.31
N ARG A 244 30.22 -74.49 -2.29
CA ARG A 244 29.91 -75.92 -2.05
C ARG A 244 31.06 -76.70 -1.36
N THR A 245 32.28 -76.17 -1.42
CA THR A 245 33.51 -76.77 -0.85
C THR A 245 34.35 -75.69 -0.17
N GLU A 246 35.00 -76.02 0.95
CA GLU A 246 35.80 -75.08 1.75
C GLU A 246 37.09 -74.63 1.06
N THR A 247 37.44 -75.23 -0.09
CA THR A 247 38.70 -74.98 -0.82
C THR A 247 38.83 -73.55 -1.35
N TYR A 248 37.72 -72.85 -1.58
CA TYR A 248 37.73 -71.42 -1.89
C TYR A 248 36.50 -70.76 -1.24
N PRO A 249 36.70 -70.03 -0.11
CA PRO A 249 35.59 -69.48 0.67
C PRO A 249 34.96 -68.24 0.01
N GLU A 250 35.72 -67.47 -0.76
CA GLU A 250 35.24 -66.28 -1.45
C GLU A 250 34.84 -66.62 -2.89
N ARG A 251 33.55 -66.44 -3.21
CA ARG A 251 32.96 -66.76 -4.53
C ARG A 251 32.40 -65.54 -5.27
N GLY A 252 32.56 -64.35 -4.72
CA GLY A 252 31.96 -63.12 -5.23
C GLY A 252 30.58 -62.84 -4.63
N HIS A 253 29.88 -61.89 -5.24
CA HIS A 253 28.55 -61.45 -4.81
C HIS A 253 27.59 -61.38 -6.00
N CYS A 254 26.31 -61.59 -5.74
CA CYS A 254 25.22 -61.49 -6.70
C CYS A 254 24.22 -60.42 -6.23
N HIS A 255 23.89 -59.46 -7.09
CA HIS A 255 22.92 -58.41 -6.85
C HIS A 255 21.54 -58.91 -7.24
N LEU A 256 20.67 -59.06 -6.25
CA LEU A 256 19.31 -59.57 -6.44
C LEU A 256 18.31 -58.52 -5.95
N GLN A 257 17.24 -58.38 -6.72
CA GLN A 257 16.08 -57.61 -6.32
C GLN A 257 14.88 -58.53 -6.19
N PHE A 258 14.16 -58.41 -5.08
CA PHE A 258 12.98 -59.19 -4.76
C PHE A 258 11.78 -58.28 -4.59
N LEU A 259 10.64 -58.69 -5.14
CA LEU A 259 9.33 -58.06 -4.90
C LEU A 259 8.28 -59.14 -4.66
N LEU A 260 7.60 -59.08 -3.52
CA LEU A 260 6.51 -59.99 -3.16
C LEU A 260 5.19 -59.48 -3.75
N THR A 261 4.55 -60.28 -4.60
CA THR A 261 3.33 -59.91 -5.34
C THR A 261 2.25 -60.99 -5.24
N HIS A 262 1.00 -60.64 -5.56
CA HIS A 262 -0.15 -61.55 -5.56
C HIS A 262 -0.72 -61.72 -6.97
N LYS A 263 -1.06 -62.96 -7.32
CA LYS A 263 -1.91 -63.29 -8.48
C LYS A 263 -3.26 -63.85 -8.02
N LYS A 264 -4.27 -63.76 -8.90
CA LYS A 264 -5.62 -64.34 -8.72
C LYS A 264 -6.26 -64.05 -7.34
N ARG A 265 -6.36 -62.77 -6.97
CA ARG A 265 -7.10 -62.38 -5.76
C ARG A 265 -8.58 -62.74 -5.87
N ALA A 266 -9.17 -63.13 -4.75
CA ALA A 266 -10.56 -63.59 -4.68
C ALA A 266 -11.61 -62.47 -4.56
N THR A 267 -11.19 -61.26 -4.20
CA THR A 267 -12.07 -60.10 -3.98
C THR A 267 -12.78 -59.64 -5.26
N THR A 268 -13.98 -59.11 -5.08
CA THR A 268 -14.83 -58.66 -6.19
C THR A 268 -14.17 -57.53 -6.99
N SER A 269 -13.65 -56.51 -6.30
CA SER A 269 -12.96 -55.35 -6.89
C SER A 269 -11.76 -55.76 -7.77
N SER A 270 -10.98 -56.74 -7.32
CA SER A 270 -9.84 -57.27 -8.06
C SER A 270 -10.20 -58.05 -9.33
N ARG A 271 -11.43 -58.58 -9.42
CA ARG A 271 -11.91 -59.34 -10.58
C ARG A 271 -12.58 -58.46 -11.62
N THR A 272 -13.21 -57.38 -11.20
CA THR A 272 -14.03 -56.51 -12.06
C THR A 272 -13.31 -55.27 -12.54
N GLN A 273 -12.33 -54.75 -11.78
CA GLN A 273 -11.67 -53.48 -12.09
C GLN A 273 -10.14 -53.61 -12.28
N PRO A 274 -9.52 -52.75 -13.09
CA PRO A 274 -8.06 -52.66 -13.17
C PRO A 274 -7.45 -52.32 -11.81
N SER A 275 -6.31 -52.93 -11.47
CA SER A 275 -5.67 -52.75 -10.14
C SER A 275 -5.28 -51.30 -9.85
N TYR A 276 -4.96 -50.52 -10.88
CA TYR A 276 -4.73 -49.07 -10.79
C TYR A 276 -5.97 -48.31 -10.31
N THR A 277 -7.15 -48.61 -10.87
CA THR A 277 -8.41 -47.94 -10.55
C THR A 277 -8.81 -48.18 -9.10
N VAL A 278 -8.70 -49.43 -8.65
CA VAL A 278 -8.94 -49.81 -7.25
C VAL A 278 -8.00 -49.05 -6.32
N HIS A 279 -6.69 -49.05 -6.63
CA HIS A 279 -5.70 -48.31 -5.82
C HIS A 279 -5.99 -46.80 -5.74
N ARG A 280 -6.38 -46.17 -6.85
CA ARG A 280 -6.80 -44.76 -6.88
C ARG A 280 -7.99 -44.51 -5.98
N HIS A 281 -9.00 -45.39 -5.98
CA HIS A 281 -10.19 -45.22 -5.13
C HIS A 281 -9.87 -45.41 -3.65
N LEU A 282 -9.00 -46.37 -3.31
CA LEU A 282 -8.47 -46.53 -1.95
C LEU A 282 -7.75 -45.27 -1.49
N LEU A 283 -6.86 -44.74 -2.35
CA LEU A 283 -6.16 -43.50 -2.07
C LEU A 283 -7.13 -42.33 -1.85
N GLN A 284 -8.12 -42.16 -2.73
CA GLN A 284 -9.12 -41.10 -2.61
C GLN A 284 -9.87 -41.18 -1.27
N GLN A 285 -10.28 -42.38 -0.84
CA GLN A 285 -10.99 -42.55 0.43
C GLN A 285 -10.10 -42.24 1.64
N LEU A 286 -8.86 -42.74 1.64
CA LEU A 286 -7.93 -42.51 2.74
C LEU A 286 -7.55 -41.03 2.84
N VAL A 287 -7.22 -40.38 1.72
CA VAL A 287 -6.91 -38.94 1.67
C VAL A 287 -8.11 -38.11 2.13
N SER A 288 -9.32 -38.44 1.68
CA SER A 288 -10.55 -37.77 2.13
C SER A 288 -10.71 -37.85 3.65
N HIS A 289 -10.46 -39.02 4.25
CA HIS A 289 -10.50 -39.18 5.70
C HIS A 289 -9.45 -38.33 6.42
N GLU A 290 -8.21 -38.34 5.96
CA GLU A 290 -7.11 -37.57 6.56
C GLU A 290 -7.38 -36.05 6.50
N ILE A 291 -7.95 -35.56 5.40
CA ILE A 291 -8.36 -34.15 5.27
C ILE A 291 -9.46 -33.80 6.27
N LEU A 292 -10.48 -34.66 6.41
CA LEU A 292 -11.61 -34.42 7.31
C LEU A 292 -11.23 -34.47 8.80
N GLN A 293 -10.19 -35.25 9.16
CA GLN A 293 -9.64 -35.28 10.52
C GLN A 293 -9.00 -33.93 10.90
N HIS A 294 -8.39 -33.24 9.94
CA HIS A 294 -7.78 -31.91 10.13
C HIS A 294 -8.83 -30.80 9.94
N GLN A 295 -9.85 -30.74 10.81
CA GLN A 295 -10.94 -29.73 10.82
C GLN A 295 -11.40 -29.28 9.43
N ALA A 296 -12.54 -29.81 8.95
CA ALA A 296 -13.13 -29.47 7.65
C ALA A 296 -13.00 -27.96 7.31
N GLY A 297 -12.30 -27.65 6.22
CA GLY A 297 -12.02 -26.27 5.76
C GLY A 297 -10.73 -25.64 6.26
N SER A 298 -9.96 -26.33 7.12
CA SER A 298 -8.61 -25.90 7.51
C SER A 298 -7.59 -26.28 6.44
N THR A 299 -6.93 -25.30 5.85
CA THR A 299 -5.76 -25.50 4.96
C THR A 299 -4.50 -26.01 5.68
N SER A 300 -4.65 -26.56 6.89
CA SER A 300 -3.56 -27.04 7.74
C SER A 300 -2.99 -28.39 7.32
N TRP A 301 -3.71 -29.18 6.51
CA TRP A 301 -3.16 -30.42 5.99
C TRP A 301 -2.08 -30.12 4.93
N ASP A 302 -0.90 -30.67 5.14
CA ASP A 302 0.33 -30.44 4.37
C ASP A 302 0.52 -31.40 3.19
N GLY A 303 -0.39 -32.37 3.04
CA GLY A 303 -0.38 -33.37 1.98
C GLY A 303 0.27 -34.69 2.38
N GLU A 304 0.82 -34.79 3.59
CA GLU A 304 1.43 -36.01 4.10
C GLU A 304 0.37 -36.98 4.65
N LEU A 305 0.50 -38.25 4.26
CA LEU A 305 -0.35 -39.32 4.72
C LEU A 305 0.17 -39.89 6.03
N SER A 306 -0.74 -40.31 6.92
CA SER A 306 -0.36 -41.01 8.13
C SER A 306 0.41 -42.30 7.83
N SER A 307 1.23 -42.77 8.77
CA SER A 307 1.95 -44.04 8.64
C SER A 307 1.00 -45.21 8.35
N HIS A 308 -0.24 -45.16 8.85
CA HIS A 308 -1.27 -46.16 8.62
C HIS A 308 -1.75 -46.14 7.17
N ALA A 309 -2.16 -44.97 6.66
CA ALA A 309 -2.58 -44.80 5.27
C ALA A 309 -1.49 -45.23 4.28
N SER A 310 -0.26 -44.74 4.52
CA SER A 310 0.90 -45.04 3.69
C SER A 310 1.21 -46.54 3.65
N THR A 311 1.10 -47.23 4.81
CA THR A 311 1.29 -48.70 4.89
C THR A 311 0.25 -49.46 4.08
N VAL A 312 -1.04 -49.12 4.19
CA VAL A 312 -2.12 -49.80 3.43
C VAL A 312 -1.92 -49.63 1.92
N LEU A 313 -1.58 -48.41 1.49
CA LEU A 313 -1.35 -48.10 0.08
C LEU A 313 -0.10 -48.80 -0.46
N TYR A 314 0.99 -48.81 0.31
CA TYR A 314 2.22 -49.53 -0.03
C TYR A 314 1.99 -51.04 -0.17
N LEU A 315 1.27 -51.65 0.77
CA LEU A 315 0.88 -53.06 0.70
C LEU A 315 0.02 -53.35 -0.52
N HIS A 316 -0.97 -52.51 -0.83
CA HIS A 316 -1.80 -52.69 -2.01
C HIS A 316 -0.97 -52.56 -3.30
N ALA A 317 -0.10 -51.55 -3.38
CA ALA A 317 0.72 -51.29 -4.57
C ALA A 317 1.72 -52.41 -4.85
N THR A 318 2.45 -52.86 -3.84
CA THR A 318 3.43 -53.95 -3.94
C THR A 318 2.75 -55.27 -4.29
N GLN A 319 1.70 -55.65 -3.56
CA GLN A 319 0.98 -56.90 -3.79
C GLN A 319 0.30 -56.95 -5.17
N LYS A 320 0.04 -55.80 -5.82
CA LYS A 320 -0.54 -55.72 -7.17
C LYS A 320 0.48 -55.40 -8.28
N ASP A 321 1.78 -55.31 -7.96
CA ASP A 321 2.86 -54.93 -8.89
C ASP A 321 2.57 -53.59 -9.62
N LEU A 322 2.07 -52.59 -8.88
CA LEU A 322 1.82 -51.25 -9.44
C LEU A 322 3.13 -50.47 -9.56
N SER A 323 3.49 -50.12 -10.79
CA SER A 323 4.68 -49.28 -11.04
C SER A 323 4.55 -47.91 -10.37
N ASP A 324 5.67 -47.32 -9.97
CA ASP A 324 5.72 -45.99 -9.34
C ASP A 324 4.99 -44.90 -10.14
N PHE A 325 5.09 -44.91 -11.47
CA PHE A 325 4.39 -43.95 -12.32
C PHE A 325 2.85 -44.05 -12.21
N HIS A 326 2.32 -45.27 -12.11
CA HIS A 326 0.90 -45.48 -11.86
C HIS A 326 0.50 -45.01 -10.45
N GLN A 327 1.39 -45.09 -9.46
CA GLN A 327 1.13 -44.55 -8.13
C GLN A 327 1.09 -43.01 -8.17
N ASP A 328 2.05 -42.35 -8.82
CA ASP A 328 2.07 -40.89 -8.99
C ASP A 328 0.83 -40.39 -9.75
N MET A 329 0.43 -41.10 -10.81
CA MET A 329 -0.76 -40.78 -11.59
C MET A 329 -2.03 -40.93 -10.73
N ALA A 330 -2.13 -42.00 -9.93
CA ALA A 330 -3.26 -42.18 -9.00
C ALA A 330 -3.31 -41.06 -7.96
N GLN A 331 -2.15 -40.66 -7.42
CA GLN A 331 -2.04 -39.53 -6.50
C GLN A 331 -2.53 -38.22 -7.12
N TRP A 332 -2.09 -37.90 -8.33
CA TRP A 332 -2.59 -36.73 -9.04
C TRP A 332 -4.11 -36.76 -9.26
N LEU A 333 -4.66 -37.86 -9.79
CA LEU A 333 -6.10 -37.96 -10.05
C LEU A 333 -6.94 -37.85 -8.76
N ALA A 334 -6.51 -38.49 -7.68
CA ALA A 334 -7.21 -38.43 -6.40
C ALA A 334 -7.12 -37.03 -5.78
N TYR A 335 -5.92 -36.45 -5.67
CA TYR A 335 -5.72 -35.15 -5.03
C TYR A 335 -6.36 -34.02 -5.84
N SER A 336 -6.24 -34.03 -7.17
CA SER A 336 -6.84 -32.99 -8.03
C SER A 336 -8.37 -33.01 -7.99
N LYS A 337 -9.00 -34.19 -7.86
CA LYS A 337 -10.45 -34.32 -7.68
C LYS A 337 -10.87 -33.85 -6.28
N LEU A 338 -10.20 -34.32 -5.23
CA LEU A 338 -10.54 -33.93 -3.86
C LEU A 338 -10.31 -32.45 -3.58
N TYR A 339 -9.31 -31.83 -4.23
CA TYR A 339 -9.05 -30.40 -4.09
C TYR A 339 -10.25 -29.55 -4.53
N GLN A 340 -10.99 -30.01 -5.54
CA GLN A 340 -12.18 -29.32 -6.04
C GLN A 340 -13.37 -29.40 -5.08
N SER A 341 -13.40 -30.39 -4.18
CA SER A 341 -14.52 -30.64 -3.27
C SER A 341 -14.25 -30.34 -1.79
N LEU A 342 -13.00 -30.45 -1.31
CA LEU A 342 -12.65 -30.39 0.12
C LEU A 342 -11.68 -29.26 0.50
N GLU A 343 -11.31 -28.38 -0.44
CA GLU A 343 -10.40 -27.22 -0.25
C GLU A 343 -9.26 -27.40 0.78
N PHE A 344 -8.11 -27.94 0.35
CA PHE A 344 -6.88 -28.03 1.16
C PHE A 344 -5.73 -27.23 0.54
N ASN A 345 -4.52 -27.30 1.10
CA ASN A 345 -3.38 -26.53 0.57
C ASN A 345 -3.01 -27.00 -0.85
N SER A 346 -3.07 -26.10 -1.83
CA SER A 346 -2.76 -26.41 -3.23
C SER A 346 -1.29 -26.80 -3.46
N SER A 347 -0.37 -26.49 -2.54
CA SER A 347 1.03 -26.91 -2.64
C SER A 347 1.20 -28.43 -2.76
N CYS A 348 0.27 -29.21 -2.20
CA CYS A 348 0.29 -30.68 -2.30
C CYS A 348 0.24 -31.17 -3.76
N LEU A 349 -0.48 -30.44 -4.62
CA LEU A 349 -0.60 -30.75 -6.04
C LEU A 349 0.71 -30.50 -6.80
N LEU A 350 1.57 -29.60 -6.31
CA LEU A 350 2.83 -29.26 -6.97
C LEU A 350 3.82 -30.42 -6.96
N HIS A 351 3.91 -31.14 -5.83
CA HIS A 351 4.74 -32.34 -5.72
C HIS A 351 4.29 -33.39 -6.75
N GLN A 352 2.97 -33.62 -6.84
CA GLN A 352 2.39 -34.62 -7.73
C GLN A 352 2.65 -34.33 -9.22
N ILE A 353 2.48 -33.07 -9.65
CA ILE A 353 2.80 -32.65 -11.02
C ILE A 353 4.28 -32.87 -11.32
N THR A 354 5.15 -32.56 -10.36
CA THR A 354 6.60 -32.68 -10.52
C THR A 354 7.02 -34.15 -10.65
N SER A 355 6.43 -35.04 -9.85
CA SER A 355 6.67 -36.49 -9.92
C SER A 355 6.23 -37.07 -11.27
N ILE A 356 5.05 -36.66 -11.78
CA ILE A 356 4.57 -37.05 -13.10
C ILE A 356 5.52 -36.57 -14.20
N GLU A 357 5.96 -35.31 -14.15
CA GLU A 357 6.91 -34.76 -15.15
C GLU A 357 8.26 -35.48 -15.12
N TYR A 358 8.79 -35.78 -13.93
CA TYR A 358 10.06 -36.49 -13.77
C TYR A 358 10.03 -37.91 -14.37
N ARG A 359 8.90 -38.61 -14.25
CA ARG A 359 8.72 -40.00 -14.71
C ARG A 359 7.94 -40.12 -16.03
N TRP A 360 7.74 -39.02 -16.76
CA TRP A 360 6.90 -39.00 -17.97
C TRP A 360 7.52 -39.80 -19.13
N VAL A 361 6.84 -40.89 -19.54
CA VAL A 361 7.18 -41.70 -20.72
C VAL A 361 5.90 -42.14 -21.44
N GLN A 362 5.71 -41.69 -22.69
CA GLN A 362 4.46 -41.82 -23.45
C GLN A 362 3.94 -43.25 -23.67
N GLU A 363 4.85 -44.23 -23.75
CA GLU A 363 4.55 -45.62 -24.13
C GLU A 363 3.95 -46.44 -22.98
N ARG A 364 3.90 -45.91 -21.75
CA ARG A 364 3.44 -46.65 -20.56
C ARG A 364 1.93 -46.63 -20.32
N LEU A 365 1.19 -45.73 -20.97
CA LEU A 365 -0.22 -45.47 -20.68
C LEU A 365 -1.18 -46.00 -21.75
N ARG A 366 -2.27 -46.63 -21.29
CA ARG A 366 -3.42 -47.00 -22.13
C ARG A 366 -4.22 -45.75 -22.56
N PRO A 367 -4.97 -45.80 -23.68
CA PRO A 367 -5.77 -44.67 -24.14
C PRO A 367 -6.76 -44.13 -23.10
N GLU A 368 -7.41 -45.01 -22.34
CA GLU A 368 -8.32 -44.66 -21.24
C GLU A 368 -7.61 -43.83 -20.16
N GLN A 369 -6.41 -44.25 -19.75
CA GLN A 369 -5.61 -43.55 -18.75
C GLN A 369 -5.13 -42.18 -19.25
N LYS A 370 -4.80 -42.07 -20.56
CA LYS A 370 -4.47 -40.78 -21.19
C LYS A 370 -5.66 -39.83 -21.14
N ALA A 371 -6.87 -40.34 -21.42
CA ALA A 371 -8.10 -39.56 -21.35
C ALA A 371 -8.42 -39.10 -19.92
N GLU A 372 -8.32 -39.98 -18.92
CA GLU A 372 -8.54 -39.63 -17.51
C GLU A 372 -7.57 -38.54 -17.02
N LEU A 373 -6.30 -38.63 -17.39
CA LEU A 373 -5.31 -37.62 -17.01
C LEU A 373 -5.57 -36.28 -17.70
N ALA A 374 -5.95 -36.30 -18.98
CA ALA A 374 -6.32 -35.10 -19.74
C ALA A 374 -7.56 -34.41 -19.13
N GLU A 375 -8.58 -35.19 -18.79
CA GLU A 375 -9.81 -34.70 -18.15
C GLU A 375 -9.51 -34.06 -16.79
N SER A 376 -8.70 -34.72 -15.96
CA SER A 376 -8.26 -34.18 -14.67
C SER A 376 -7.53 -32.84 -14.81
N PHE A 377 -6.61 -32.72 -15.78
CA PHE A 377 -5.92 -31.46 -16.05
C PHE A 377 -6.88 -30.35 -16.48
N GLN A 378 -7.81 -30.64 -17.39
CA GLN A 378 -8.79 -29.66 -17.88
C GLN A 378 -9.79 -29.25 -16.80
N SER A 379 -10.27 -30.21 -16.01
CA SER A 379 -11.16 -30.01 -14.87
C SER A 379 -10.52 -29.10 -13.83
N LEU A 380 -9.28 -29.40 -13.41
CA LEU A 380 -8.56 -28.57 -12.44
C LEU A 380 -8.24 -27.17 -12.99
N LEU A 381 -7.88 -27.06 -14.27
CA LEU A 381 -7.65 -25.77 -14.91
C LEU A 381 -8.91 -24.90 -14.89
N THR A 382 -10.04 -25.48 -15.30
CA THR A 382 -11.34 -24.79 -15.32
C THR A 382 -11.75 -24.36 -13.90
N TYR A 383 -11.61 -25.27 -12.93
CA TYR A 383 -11.90 -24.99 -11.53
C TYR A 383 -10.99 -23.88 -10.98
N GLY A 384 -9.68 -23.99 -11.16
CA GLY A 384 -8.70 -23.00 -10.68
C GLY A 384 -8.92 -21.61 -11.28
N VAL A 385 -9.27 -21.52 -12.56
CA VAL A 385 -9.63 -20.26 -13.21
C VAL A 385 -10.95 -19.69 -12.69
N SER A 386 -11.92 -20.55 -12.35
CA SER A 386 -13.16 -20.12 -11.69
C SER A 386 -12.92 -19.56 -10.28
N LEU A 387 -11.96 -20.11 -9.53
CA LEU A 387 -11.51 -19.55 -8.25
C LEU A 387 -10.83 -18.18 -8.45
N ILE A 388 -9.97 -18.06 -9.46
CA ILE A 388 -9.28 -16.79 -9.78
C ILE A 388 -10.29 -15.71 -10.22
N ARG A 389 -11.33 -16.06 -10.97
CA ARG A 389 -12.44 -15.14 -11.30
C ARG A 389 -13.05 -14.51 -10.05
N ARG A 390 -13.21 -15.29 -8.98
CA ARG A 390 -13.82 -14.87 -7.71
C ARG A 390 -12.78 -14.61 -6.61
N PHE A 391 -11.55 -14.26 -6.97
CA PHE A 391 -10.44 -14.20 -6.00
C PHE A 391 -10.68 -13.23 -4.83
N ARG A 392 -11.40 -12.12 -5.05
CA ARG A 392 -11.75 -11.14 -4.01
C ARG A 392 -12.58 -11.73 -2.87
N ILE A 393 -13.41 -12.72 -3.19
CA ILE A 393 -14.34 -13.37 -2.25
C ILE A 393 -13.68 -14.61 -1.63
N ILE A 394 -12.98 -15.39 -2.45
CA ILE A 394 -12.39 -16.69 -2.04
C ILE A 394 -11.07 -16.49 -1.30
N PHE A 395 -10.30 -15.48 -1.68
CA PHE A 395 -9.02 -15.10 -1.08
C PHE A 395 -9.09 -13.67 -0.52
N PRO A 396 -9.94 -13.40 0.49
CA PRO A 396 -10.03 -12.07 1.08
C PRO A 396 -8.75 -11.75 1.87
N LEU A 397 -8.32 -10.49 1.86
CA LEU A 397 -7.12 -10.03 2.59
C LEU A 397 -7.32 -10.01 4.12
N SER A 398 -8.56 -10.12 4.60
CA SER A 398 -8.89 -10.24 6.01
C SER A 398 -8.47 -11.58 6.62
N VAL A 399 -8.30 -12.63 5.79
CA VAL A 399 -7.95 -13.98 6.24
C VAL A 399 -6.43 -14.17 6.15
N PRO A 400 -5.77 -14.64 7.23
CA PRO A 400 -4.33 -14.90 7.22
C PRO A 400 -3.96 -15.96 6.16
N ARG A 401 -2.77 -15.82 5.55
CA ARG A 401 -2.24 -16.70 4.47
C ARG A 401 -3.08 -16.77 3.18
N SER A 402 -4.11 -15.94 3.04
CA SER A 402 -4.95 -15.88 1.84
C SER A 402 -4.17 -15.60 0.55
N THR A 403 -3.19 -14.69 0.62
CA THR A 403 -2.27 -14.36 -0.48
C THR A 403 -1.35 -15.53 -0.84
N GLU A 404 -0.88 -16.29 0.16
CA GLU A 404 -0.06 -17.49 -0.04
C GLU A 404 -0.88 -18.60 -0.71
N ARG A 405 -2.15 -18.79 -0.31
CA ARG A 405 -3.07 -19.76 -0.95
C ARG A 405 -3.24 -19.47 -2.43
N LEU A 406 -3.53 -18.22 -2.80
CA LEU A 406 -3.66 -17.82 -4.21
C LEU A 406 -2.33 -17.99 -4.95
N GLN A 407 -1.21 -17.65 -4.33
CA GLN A 407 0.12 -17.83 -4.92
C GLN A 407 0.42 -19.31 -5.21
N SER A 408 0.12 -20.21 -4.27
CA SER A 408 0.27 -21.66 -4.46
C SER A 408 -0.62 -22.17 -5.58
N LEU A 409 -1.89 -21.73 -5.66
CA LEU A 409 -2.79 -22.09 -6.76
C LEU A 409 -2.23 -21.63 -8.11
N LEU A 410 -1.79 -20.38 -8.22
CA LEU A 410 -1.18 -19.85 -9.44
C LEU A 410 0.06 -20.65 -9.85
N ARG A 411 0.91 -21.03 -8.89
CA ARG A 411 2.09 -21.87 -9.17
C ARG A 411 1.71 -23.26 -9.69
N VAL A 412 0.70 -23.90 -9.10
CA VAL A 412 0.21 -25.20 -9.57
C VAL A 412 -0.30 -25.11 -11.00
N LEU A 413 -1.14 -24.11 -11.31
CA LEU A 413 -1.67 -23.93 -12.66
C LEU A 413 -0.56 -23.63 -13.68
N VAL A 414 0.38 -22.75 -13.34
CA VAL A 414 1.53 -22.44 -14.20
C VAL A 414 2.41 -23.66 -14.43
N GLN A 415 2.71 -24.43 -13.38
CA GLN A 415 3.55 -25.62 -13.49
C GLN A 415 2.86 -26.72 -14.29
N MET A 416 1.57 -26.96 -14.04
CA MET A 416 0.73 -27.91 -14.78
C MET A 416 0.75 -27.59 -16.27
N CYS A 417 0.43 -26.37 -16.67
CA CYS A 417 0.43 -25.95 -18.08
C CYS A 417 1.82 -25.98 -18.73
N LYS A 418 2.92 -26.01 -17.95
CA LYS A 418 4.30 -26.14 -18.45
C LYS A 418 4.76 -27.58 -18.67
N THR A 419 4.10 -28.56 -18.05
CA THR A 419 4.52 -29.97 -18.14
C THR A 419 4.38 -30.52 -19.55
N LYS A 420 5.24 -31.47 -19.92
CA LYS A 420 5.16 -32.17 -21.22
C LYS A 420 3.85 -32.96 -21.31
N ALA A 421 3.45 -33.59 -20.20
CA ALA A 421 2.20 -34.34 -20.11
C ALA A 421 0.98 -33.49 -20.51
N PHE A 422 0.89 -32.25 -20.01
CA PHE A 422 -0.21 -31.34 -20.35
C PHE A 422 -0.20 -30.93 -21.83
N HIS A 423 0.97 -30.57 -22.38
CA HIS A 423 1.07 -30.16 -23.80
C HIS A 423 0.71 -31.29 -24.77
N GLU A 424 1.06 -32.52 -24.43
CA GLU A 424 0.81 -33.69 -25.28
C GLU A 424 -0.63 -34.19 -25.17
N LEU A 425 -1.26 -34.12 -24.00
CA LEU A 425 -2.61 -34.64 -23.76
C LEU A 425 -3.72 -33.61 -23.98
N CYS A 426 -3.46 -32.32 -23.74
CA CYS A 426 -4.45 -31.26 -23.78
C CYS A 426 -4.18 -30.30 -24.95
N THR A 427 -4.48 -30.75 -26.18
CA THR A 427 -4.38 -29.92 -27.39
C THR A 427 -5.76 -29.44 -27.87
N PRO A 428 -5.94 -28.14 -28.17
CA PRO A 428 -4.93 -27.08 -28.18
C PRO A 428 -4.57 -26.59 -26.77
N SER A 429 -3.28 -26.29 -26.54
CA SER A 429 -2.78 -25.79 -25.26
C SER A 429 -3.33 -24.37 -24.99
N PRO A 430 -4.14 -24.15 -23.94
CA PRO A 430 -4.67 -22.83 -23.64
C PRO A 430 -3.56 -21.87 -23.18
N ASP A 431 -3.62 -20.61 -23.64
CA ASP A 431 -2.80 -19.53 -23.10
C ASP A 431 -3.32 -19.13 -21.71
N LEU A 432 -2.68 -19.66 -20.66
CA LEU A 432 -3.07 -19.45 -19.27
C LEU A 432 -3.15 -17.96 -18.90
N PRO A 433 -2.15 -17.11 -19.20
CA PRO A 433 -2.27 -15.65 -19.06
C PRO A 433 -3.53 -15.04 -19.67
N GLN A 434 -3.89 -15.41 -20.91
CA GLN A 434 -5.09 -14.89 -21.58
C GLN A 434 -6.38 -15.38 -20.90
N MET A 435 -6.44 -16.65 -20.51
CA MET A 435 -7.59 -17.22 -19.81
C MET A 435 -7.81 -16.55 -18.45
N VAL A 436 -6.73 -16.37 -17.69
CA VAL A 436 -6.74 -15.66 -16.40
C VAL A 436 -7.11 -14.20 -16.60
N SER A 437 -6.60 -13.52 -17.64
CA SER A 437 -6.99 -12.14 -17.94
C SER A 437 -8.49 -12.02 -18.22
N THR A 438 -9.06 -12.92 -19.01
CA THR A 438 -10.51 -12.93 -19.31
C THR A 438 -11.34 -13.22 -18.06
N ALA A 439 -10.89 -14.16 -17.23
CA ALA A 439 -11.54 -14.47 -15.96
C ALA A 439 -11.48 -13.29 -14.98
N LEU A 440 -10.36 -12.57 -14.89
CA LEU A 440 -10.21 -11.38 -14.05
C LEU A 440 -11.09 -10.22 -14.52
N LYS A 441 -11.24 -10.02 -15.84
CA LYS A 441 -12.18 -9.03 -16.39
C LYS A 441 -13.61 -9.35 -15.98
N SER A 442 -14.06 -10.57 -16.31
CA SER A 442 -15.42 -11.01 -15.97
C SER A 442 -15.69 -10.97 -14.46
N GLY A 443 -14.73 -11.43 -13.65
CA GLY A 443 -14.84 -11.42 -12.20
C GLY A 443 -14.86 -10.01 -11.59
N THR A 444 -14.18 -9.05 -12.22
CA THR A 444 -14.23 -7.63 -11.80
C THR A 444 -15.58 -7.01 -12.12
N THR A 445 -16.15 -7.30 -13.29
CA THR A 445 -17.51 -6.87 -13.65
C THR A 445 -18.56 -7.45 -12.70
N GLU A 446 -18.48 -8.75 -12.39
CA GLU A 446 -19.39 -9.41 -11.43
C GLU A 446 -19.26 -8.82 -10.03
N TRP A 447 -18.04 -8.60 -9.55
CA TRP A 447 -17.81 -7.98 -8.26
C TRP A 447 -18.43 -6.59 -8.19
N PHE A 448 -18.27 -5.76 -9.23
CA PHE A 448 -18.89 -4.43 -9.29
C PHE A 448 -20.42 -4.51 -9.22
N HIS A 449 -21.04 -5.41 -10.00
CA HIS A 449 -22.49 -5.59 -9.95
C HIS A 449 -22.98 -6.10 -8.59
N MET A 450 -22.25 -7.00 -7.96
CA MET A 450 -22.54 -7.49 -6.61
C MET A 450 -22.49 -6.34 -5.58
N GLN A 451 -21.44 -5.51 -5.62
CA GLN A 451 -21.32 -4.34 -4.73
C GLN A 451 -22.43 -3.31 -4.99
N LYS A 452 -22.74 -3.04 -6.26
CA LYS A 452 -23.85 -2.16 -6.66
C LYS A 452 -25.20 -2.66 -6.12
N GLN A 453 -25.42 -3.97 -6.10
CA GLN A 453 -26.64 -4.56 -5.55
C GLN A 453 -26.67 -4.49 -4.01
N HIS A 454 -25.56 -4.79 -3.34
CA HIS A 454 -25.44 -4.76 -1.89
C HIS A 454 -25.63 -3.35 -1.31
N LEU A 455 -25.12 -2.33 -2.00
CA LEU A 455 -25.21 -0.93 -1.57
C LEU A 455 -26.49 -0.21 -2.04
N LYS A 456 -27.44 -0.92 -2.64
CA LYS A 456 -28.67 -0.32 -3.15
C LYS A 456 -29.52 0.22 -1.98
N PRO A 457 -29.90 1.51 -2.00
CA PRO A 457 -30.64 2.10 -0.89
C PRO A 457 -32.06 1.54 -0.80
N MET A 458 -32.57 1.43 0.43
CA MET A 458 -33.95 0.99 0.68
C MET A 458 -34.98 2.01 0.19
N VAL A 459 -34.68 3.32 0.28
CA VAL A 459 -35.51 4.38 -0.27
C VAL A 459 -34.87 4.93 -1.55
N LYS A 460 -35.63 4.99 -2.64
CA LYS A 460 -35.14 5.47 -3.94
C LYS A 460 -35.16 7.00 -4.05
N SER A 461 -34.70 7.71 -3.02
CA SER A 461 -34.54 9.15 -3.10
C SER A 461 -33.26 9.51 -3.88
N ILE A 462 -33.24 10.65 -4.57
CA ILE A 462 -32.05 11.13 -5.30
C ILE A 462 -30.86 11.27 -4.34
N GLU A 463 -31.11 11.72 -3.10
CA GLU A 463 -30.09 11.89 -2.06
C GLU A 463 -29.50 10.56 -1.57
N GLU A 464 -30.33 9.55 -1.31
CA GLU A 464 -29.85 8.23 -0.90
C GLU A 464 -29.14 7.50 -2.04
N ASN A 465 -29.63 7.62 -3.28
CA ASN A 465 -28.95 7.09 -4.46
C ASN A 465 -27.57 7.73 -4.65
N SER A 466 -27.45 9.05 -4.42
CA SER A 466 -26.16 9.75 -4.51
C SER A 466 -25.19 9.30 -3.41
N LYS A 467 -25.68 9.10 -2.17
CA LYS A 467 -24.86 8.57 -1.07
C LYS A 467 -24.41 7.12 -1.34
N ALA A 468 -25.31 6.26 -1.82
CA ALA A 468 -24.98 4.89 -2.20
C ALA A 468 -23.90 4.83 -3.29
N LEU A 469 -24.02 5.69 -4.31
CA LEU A 469 -23.02 5.83 -5.37
C LEU A 469 -21.66 6.29 -4.83
N SER A 470 -21.67 7.28 -3.92
CA SER A 470 -20.48 7.74 -3.20
C SER A 470 -19.82 6.64 -2.36
N MET A 471 -20.59 5.71 -1.78
CA MET A 471 -20.05 4.56 -1.05
C MET A 471 -19.48 3.50 -2.00
N LEU A 472 -20.19 3.21 -3.09
CA LEU A 472 -19.70 2.28 -4.12
C LEU A 472 -18.36 2.73 -4.72
N LEU A 473 -18.20 4.03 -4.97
CA LEU A 473 -16.93 4.59 -5.42
C LEU A 473 -15.80 4.43 -4.40
N LEU A 474 -16.09 4.56 -3.11
CA LEU A 474 -15.09 4.31 -2.07
C LEU A 474 -14.62 2.85 -2.08
N GLU A 475 -15.55 1.89 -2.20
CA GLU A 475 -15.21 0.47 -2.32
C GLU A 475 -14.37 0.18 -3.57
N VAL A 476 -14.72 0.79 -4.72
CA VAL A 476 -13.95 0.67 -5.97
C VAL A 476 -12.54 1.23 -5.83
N ILE A 477 -12.39 2.42 -5.24
CA ILE A 477 -11.08 3.06 -5.04
C ILE A 477 -10.21 2.20 -4.10
N GLU A 478 -10.80 1.68 -3.02
CA GLU A 478 -10.06 0.83 -2.08
C GLU A 478 -9.66 -0.50 -2.70
N ASP A 479 -10.54 -1.16 -3.47
CA ASP A 479 -10.21 -2.36 -4.24
C ASP A 479 -9.06 -2.11 -5.22
N LEU A 480 -9.10 -0.99 -5.94
CA LEU A 480 -8.04 -0.62 -6.89
C LEU A 480 -6.70 -0.35 -6.19
N LYS A 481 -6.72 0.29 -5.01
CA LYS A 481 -5.52 0.48 -4.18
C LYS A 481 -4.93 -0.86 -3.73
N GLN A 482 -5.78 -1.82 -3.34
CA GLN A 482 -5.35 -3.18 -3.01
C GLN A 482 -4.81 -3.93 -4.22
N CYS A 483 -5.49 -3.80 -5.37
CA CYS A 483 -5.03 -4.35 -6.65
C CYS A 483 -3.64 -3.83 -7.01
N GLN A 484 -3.40 -2.53 -6.87
CA GLN A 484 -2.11 -1.91 -7.17
C GLN A 484 -1.00 -2.37 -6.22
N LYS A 485 -1.25 -2.37 -4.91
CA LYS A 485 -0.20 -2.60 -3.89
C LYS A 485 0.12 -4.07 -3.66
N ILE A 486 -0.91 -4.93 -3.59
CA ILE A 486 -0.78 -6.31 -3.13
C ILE A 486 -0.93 -7.28 -4.30
N TRP A 487 -2.08 -7.26 -4.97
CA TRP A 487 -2.41 -8.25 -5.99
C TRP A 487 -1.52 -8.14 -7.23
N ASN A 488 -1.18 -6.91 -7.65
CA ASN A 488 -0.34 -6.70 -8.83
C ASN A 488 1.03 -7.36 -8.72
N LYS A 489 1.63 -7.34 -7.52
CA LYS A 489 2.90 -8.01 -7.27
C LYS A 489 2.77 -9.54 -7.46
N LEU A 490 1.69 -10.13 -6.96
CA LEU A 490 1.45 -11.58 -7.05
C LEU A 490 1.22 -12.03 -8.50
N PHE A 491 0.35 -11.34 -9.24
CA PHE A 491 0.03 -11.69 -10.64
C PHE A 491 1.18 -11.36 -11.60
N SER A 492 1.91 -10.26 -11.37
CA SER A 492 3.10 -9.91 -12.16
C SER A 492 4.22 -10.93 -11.98
N THR A 493 4.44 -11.41 -10.76
CA THR A 493 5.50 -12.39 -10.45
C THR A 493 5.23 -13.76 -11.10
N ASN A 494 3.98 -14.24 -11.07
CA ASN A 494 3.66 -15.61 -11.53
C ASN A 494 3.23 -15.67 -13.01
N LEU A 495 2.49 -14.68 -13.51
CA LEU A 495 1.87 -14.69 -14.85
C LEU A 495 2.27 -13.50 -15.74
N LYS A 496 3.08 -12.55 -15.24
CA LYS A 496 3.41 -11.28 -15.93
C LYS A 496 2.18 -10.46 -16.32
N LEU A 497 1.10 -10.58 -15.55
CA LEU A 497 -0.14 -9.82 -15.75
C LEU A 497 -0.21 -8.62 -14.81
N ASN A 498 -0.65 -7.48 -15.35
CA ASN A 498 -0.95 -6.30 -14.56
C ASN A 498 -2.44 -6.28 -14.18
N ILE A 499 -2.77 -6.83 -13.01
CA ILE A 499 -4.17 -6.89 -12.52
C ILE A 499 -4.75 -5.50 -12.29
N PHE A 500 -3.94 -4.54 -11.86
CA PHE A 500 -4.40 -3.16 -11.66
C PHE A 500 -4.89 -2.56 -12.97
N SER A 501 -4.13 -2.71 -14.07
CA SER A 501 -4.57 -2.23 -15.38
C SER A 501 -5.84 -2.92 -15.87
N ILE A 502 -5.97 -4.24 -15.65
CA ILE A 502 -7.18 -4.98 -16.03
C ILE A 502 -8.38 -4.48 -15.22
N ALA A 503 -8.27 -4.44 -13.90
CA ALA A 503 -9.36 -4.05 -13.02
C ALA A 503 -9.76 -2.58 -13.22
N TYR A 504 -8.78 -1.68 -13.36
CA TYR A 504 -9.01 -0.26 -13.57
C TYR A 504 -9.83 0.00 -14.83
N LEU A 505 -9.42 -0.57 -15.98
CA LEU A 505 -10.11 -0.34 -17.25
C LEU A 505 -11.57 -0.82 -17.25
N GLU A 506 -11.85 -1.94 -16.59
CA GLU A 506 -13.22 -2.44 -16.48
C GLU A 506 -14.05 -1.60 -15.49
N LEU A 507 -13.51 -1.30 -14.31
CA LEU A 507 -14.22 -0.54 -13.26
C LEU A 507 -14.48 0.90 -13.66
N GLU A 508 -13.52 1.54 -14.33
CA GLU A 508 -13.61 2.91 -14.80
C GLU A 508 -14.76 3.10 -15.79
N SER A 509 -14.91 2.17 -16.75
CA SER A 509 -16.03 2.17 -17.70
C SER A 509 -17.37 1.92 -17.00
N LEU A 510 -17.44 0.93 -16.10
CA LEU A 510 -18.68 0.58 -15.38
C LEU A 510 -19.14 1.71 -14.44
N VAL A 511 -18.19 2.38 -13.77
CA VAL A 511 -18.45 3.56 -12.95
C VAL A 511 -18.95 4.71 -13.81
N ALA A 512 -18.32 4.98 -14.96
CA ALA A 512 -18.75 6.04 -15.87
C ALA A 512 -20.21 5.84 -16.33
N GLU A 513 -20.54 4.64 -16.80
CA GLU A 513 -21.91 4.28 -17.21
C GLU A 513 -22.90 4.47 -16.06
N HIS A 514 -22.56 3.95 -14.87
CA HIS A 514 -23.47 4.01 -13.74
C HIS A 514 -23.69 5.43 -13.21
N VAL A 515 -22.64 6.26 -13.13
CA VAL A 515 -22.74 7.65 -12.69
C VAL A 515 -23.60 8.46 -13.66
N GLN A 516 -23.37 8.33 -14.97
CA GLN A 516 -24.19 9.00 -15.98
C GLN A 516 -25.66 8.59 -15.88
N GLU A 517 -25.95 7.30 -15.73
CA GLU A 517 -27.31 6.78 -15.56
C GLU A 517 -28.02 7.38 -14.34
N GLN A 518 -27.30 7.64 -13.25
CA GLN A 518 -27.88 8.28 -12.06
C GLN A 518 -28.00 9.79 -12.22
N LEU A 519 -27.01 10.47 -12.81
CA LEU A 519 -27.05 11.92 -13.04
C LEU A 519 -28.18 12.34 -13.97
N HIS A 520 -28.51 11.53 -15.00
CA HIS A 520 -29.67 11.79 -15.86
C HIS A 520 -31.03 11.77 -15.14
N LYS A 521 -31.11 11.16 -13.95
CA LYS A 521 -32.34 11.11 -13.13
C LYS A 521 -32.45 12.27 -12.16
N VAL A 522 -31.42 13.12 -12.09
CA VAL A 522 -31.41 14.29 -11.24
C VAL A 522 -32.06 15.44 -12.01
N ASP A 523 -33.18 15.97 -11.48
CA ASP A 523 -33.89 17.10 -12.09
C ASP A 523 -33.03 18.38 -12.09
N SER A 524 -33.27 19.25 -13.06
CA SER A 524 -32.61 20.56 -13.19
C SER A 524 -32.86 21.50 -12.00
N SER A 525 -33.89 21.24 -11.18
CA SER A 525 -34.15 21.94 -9.91
C SER A 525 -33.41 21.28 -8.74
N MET A 526 -32.08 21.37 -8.77
CA MET A 526 -31.18 20.78 -7.78
C MET A 526 -31.45 21.30 -6.35
N SER A 527 -31.76 20.39 -5.42
CA SER A 527 -31.81 20.71 -3.99
C SER A 527 -30.40 20.94 -3.43
N ARG A 528 -30.28 21.80 -2.39
CA ARG A 528 -28.98 22.06 -1.73
C ARG A 528 -28.28 20.79 -1.22
N PRO A 529 -28.96 19.84 -0.55
CA PRO A 529 -28.31 18.59 -0.10
C PRO A 529 -27.85 17.71 -1.27
N THR A 530 -28.58 17.71 -2.38
CA THR A 530 -28.19 16.96 -3.59
C THR A 530 -26.90 17.52 -4.17
N ALA A 531 -26.77 18.86 -4.28
CA ALA A 531 -25.54 19.49 -4.74
C ALA A 531 -24.33 19.13 -3.86
N GLU A 532 -24.49 19.01 -2.55
CA GLU A 532 -23.42 18.60 -1.63
C GLU A 532 -22.95 17.17 -1.87
N ASN A 533 -23.89 16.23 -2.02
CA ASN A 533 -23.56 14.85 -2.33
C ASN A 533 -22.84 14.73 -3.68
N LEU A 534 -23.25 15.53 -4.67
CA LEU A 534 -22.57 15.57 -5.98
C LEU A 534 -21.13 16.12 -5.90
N PHE A 535 -20.84 17.04 -4.97
CA PHE A 535 -19.47 17.52 -4.78
C PHE A 535 -18.55 16.43 -4.22
N ASP A 536 -19.03 15.65 -3.24
CA ASP A 536 -18.31 14.47 -2.74
C ASP A 536 -18.10 13.42 -3.85
N LEU A 537 -19.14 13.18 -4.65
CA LEU A 537 -19.08 12.28 -5.80
C LEU A 537 -18.02 12.71 -6.81
N TYR A 538 -18.00 14.00 -7.18
CA TYR A 538 -17.00 14.59 -8.08
C TYR A 538 -15.58 14.39 -7.56
N ARG A 539 -15.33 14.63 -6.26
CA ARG A 539 -14.02 14.44 -5.64
C ARG A 539 -13.55 12.98 -5.67
N LYS A 540 -14.47 12.03 -5.44
CA LYS A 540 -14.15 10.59 -5.52
C LYS A 540 -13.85 10.17 -6.95
N LEU A 541 -14.58 10.70 -7.93
CA LEU A 541 -14.28 10.47 -9.35
C LEU A 541 -12.93 11.06 -9.76
N GLN A 542 -12.55 12.23 -9.24
CA GLN A 542 -11.20 12.77 -9.41
C GLN A 542 -10.14 11.82 -8.84
N GLU A 543 -10.33 11.31 -7.62
CA GLU A 543 -9.40 10.37 -6.99
C GLU A 543 -9.27 9.09 -7.84
N LEU A 544 -10.38 8.51 -8.29
CA LEU A 544 -10.40 7.35 -9.19
C LEU A 544 -9.67 7.66 -10.52
N TYR A 545 -9.93 8.83 -11.12
CA TYR A 545 -9.31 9.21 -12.38
C TYR A 545 -7.81 9.47 -12.26
N GLN A 546 -7.33 10.02 -11.13
CA GLN A 546 -5.90 10.22 -10.86
C GLN A 546 -5.12 8.89 -10.79
N MET A 547 -5.77 7.77 -10.46
CA MET A 547 -5.11 6.46 -10.45
C MET A 547 -4.65 6.02 -11.86
N LYS A 548 -5.11 6.66 -12.94
CA LYS A 548 -4.66 6.40 -14.32
C LYS A 548 -3.14 6.58 -14.50
N ASP A 549 -2.50 7.42 -13.68
CA ASP A 549 -1.06 7.71 -13.77
C ASP A 549 -0.21 6.46 -13.48
N SER A 550 -0.82 5.42 -12.90
CA SER A 550 -0.20 4.12 -12.65
C SER A 550 -0.40 3.11 -13.79
N LEU A 551 -1.09 3.48 -14.87
CA LEU A 551 -1.25 2.64 -16.05
C LEU A 551 -0.02 2.72 -16.97
N PRO A 552 0.30 1.63 -17.70
CA PRO A 552 1.26 1.71 -18.79
C PRO A 552 0.75 2.63 -19.91
N SER A 553 1.67 3.28 -20.62
CA SER A 553 1.35 4.20 -21.73
C SER A 553 0.37 3.55 -22.71
N ARG A 554 -0.77 4.21 -22.93
CA ARG A 554 -1.87 3.71 -23.76
C ARG A 554 -2.34 4.79 -24.71
N ASP A 555 -2.76 4.35 -25.90
CA ASP A 555 -3.51 5.15 -26.87
C ASP A 555 -5.03 5.03 -26.63
N GLY A 556 -5.69 6.18 -26.59
CA GLY A 556 -7.15 6.30 -26.53
C GLY A 556 -7.68 6.92 -25.23
N PRO A 557 -8.81 7.66 -25.30
CA PRO A 557 -9.42 8.28 -24.12
C PRO A 557 -10.04 7.22 -23.19
N LEU A 558 -9.95 7.48 -21.88
CA LEU A 558 -10.69 6.77 -20.83
C LEU A 558 -12.15 7.26 -20.78
N ALA A 559 -13.10 6.45 -20.32
CA ALA A 559 -14.52 6.82 -20.25
C ALA A 559 -14.78 8.03 -19.32
N LEU A 560 -13.99 8.19 -18.27
CA LEU A 560 -13.95 9.27 -17.29
C LEU A 560 -13.17 10.48 -17.80
N SER A 561 -12.55 10.48 -18.99
CA SER A 561 -11.68 11.60 -19.41
C SER A 561 -12.35 12.98 -19.31
N ASN A 562 -13.67 13.03 -19.53
CA ASN A 562 -14.48 14.25 -19.49
C ASN A 562 -15.56 14.23 -18.38
N PHE A 563 -15.35 13.50 -17.27
CA PHE A 563 -16.37 13.38 -16.22
C PHE A 563 -16.79 14.72 -15.59
N HIS A 564 -15.90 15.72 -15.62
CA HIS A 564 -16.17 17.08 -15.13
C HIS A 564 -17.38 17.74 -15.81
N GLN A 565 -17.62 17.45 -17.09
CA GLN A 565 -18.75 18.00 -17.85
C GLN A 565 -20.10 17.57 -17.26
N TRP A 566 -20.16 16.40 -16.61
CA TRP A 566 -21.39 15.87 -16.00
C TRP A 566 -21.83 16.68 -14.77
N PHE A 567 -20.96 17.54 -14.24
CA PHE A 567 -21.21 18.33 -13.03
C PHE A 567 -21.30 19.85 -13.30
N GLU A 568 -21.32 20.28 -14.57
CA GLU A 568 -21.36 21.70 -14.93
C GLU A 568 -22.57 22.44 -14.35
N GLU A 569 -23.73 21.80 -14.29
CA GLU A 569 -24.95 22.41 -13.72
C GLU A 569 -24.87 22.55 -12.18
N ALA A 570 -24.07 21.72 -11.51
CA ALA A 570 -23.88 21.76 -10.06
C ALA A 570 -22.83 22.81 -9.64
N LEU A 571 -21.90 23.16 -10.53
CA LEU A 571 -20.78 24.06 -10.25
C LEU A 571 -21.22 25.44 -9.68
N PRO A 572 -22.20 26.16 -10.26
CA PRO A 572 -22.65 27.44 -9.69
C PRO A 572 -23.18 27.31 -8.26
N LEU A 573 -23.88 26.21 -7.95
CA LEU A 573 -24.43 25.95 -6.62
C LEU A 573 -23.32 25.69 -5.60
N TRP A 574 -22.23 25.03 -6.01
CA TRP A 574 -21.06 24.81 -5.15
C TRP A 574 -20.34 26.11 -4.81
N LEU A 575 -20.13 26.97 -5.82
CA LEU A 575 -19.51 28.28 -5.61
C LEU A 575 -20.40 29.19 -4.76
N GLN A 576 -21.70 29.24 -5.06
CA GLN A 576 -22.65 30.01 -4.26
C GLN A 576 -22.70 29.54 -2.81
N LYS A 577 -22.67 28.22 -2.57
CA LYS A 577 -22.60 27.68 -1.20
C LYS A 577 -21.29 28.08 -0.50
N ALA A 578 -20.15 28.00 -1.20
CA ALA A 578 -18.86 28.41 -0.65
C ALA A 578 -18.90 29.89 -0.24
N TYR A 579 -19.46 30.76 -1.09
CA TYR A 579 -19.67 32.17 -0.78
C TYR A 579 -20.59 32.37 0.44
N THR A 580 -21.81 31.83 0.44
CA THR A 580 -22.78 32.08 1.53
C THR A 580 -22.28 31.55 2.86
N THR A 581 -21.65 30.37 2.87
CA THR A 581 -21.07 29.79 4.10
C THR A 581 -19.94 30.68 4.64
N THR A 582 -19.06 31.17 3.77
CA THR A 582 -17.94 32.05 4.14
C THR A 582 -18.45 33.40 4.64
N LEU A 583 -19.44 33.97 3.96
CA LEU A 583 -20.08 35.24 4.31
C LEU A 583 -20.74 35.18 5.69
N GLU A 584 -21.60 34.18 5.93
CA GLU A 584 -22.27 34.01 7.23
C GLU A 584 -21.28 33.79 8.37
N ARG A 585 -20.22 33.02 8.12
CA ARG A 585 -19.20 32.71 9.13
C ARG A 585 -18.37 33.95 9.46
N ALA A 586 -18.00 34.75 8.46
CA ALA A 586 -17.35 36.05 8.65
C ALA A 586 -18.25 37.04 9.41
N GLN A 587 -19.53 37.15 9.05
CA GLN A 587 -20.48 38.03 9.75
C GLN A 587 -20.66 37.64 11.23
N ARG A 588 -20.80 36.33 11.53
CA ARG A 588 -20.88 35.84 12.91
C ARG A 588 -19.60 36.13 13.69
N ALA A 589 -18.43 35.95 13.07
CA ALA A 589 -17.14 36.25 13.71
C ALA A 589 -17.05 37.73 14.12
N ILE A 590 -17.51 38.65 13.27
CA ILE A 590 -17.54 40.10 13.57
C ILE A 590 -18.55 40.42 14.68
N GLN A 591 -19.74 39.82 14.65
CA GLN A 591 -20.79 40.04 15.65
C GLN A 591 -20.36 39.59 17.05
N MET A 592 -19.59 38.51 17.14
CA MET A 592 -19.08 37.98 18.41
C MET A 592 -17.80 38.67 18.87
N ASP A 593 -17.17 39.48 18.01
CA ASP A 593 -15.93 40.17 18.32
C ASP A 593 -16.14 41.22 19.42
N GLN A 594 -15.27 41.18 20.43
CA GLN A 594 -15.22 42.17 21.50
C GLN A 594 -14.18 43.27 21.25
N LEU A 595 -13.48 43.23 20.11
CA LEU A 595 -12.38 44.13 19.76
C LEU A 595 -11.34 44.15 20.88
N LYS A 596 -10.80 42.97 21.20
CA LYS A 596 -9.68 42.78 22.11
C LYS A 596 -8.53 42.08 21.37
N PRO A 597 -7.26 42.39 21.68
CA PRO A 597 -6.13 41.75 21.04
C PRO A 597 -6.12 40.24 21.35
N PHE A 598 -5.78 39.43 20.36
CA PHE A 598 -5.71 37.98 20.51
C PHE A 598 -4.28 37.53 20.83
N GLY A 599 -4.03 37.13 22.09
CA GLY A 599 -2.73 36.66 22.54
C GLY A 599 -1.64 37.72 22.39
N TYR A 600 -0.55 37.38 21.69
CA TYR A 600 0.54 38.31 21.37
C TYR A 600 0.28 39.14 20.09
N HIS A 601 -0.84 38.91 19.40
CA HIS A 601 -1.18 39.62 18.17
C HIS A 601 -1.96 40.91 18.46
N LYS A 602 -1.71 41.95 17.67
CA LYS A 602 -2.34 43.27 17.80
C LYS A 602 -3.77 43.35 17.21
N HIS A 603 -4.20 42.31 16.49
CA HIS A 603 -5.54 42.18 15.89
C HIS A 603 -6.45 41.28 16.74
N SER A 604 -7.77 41.37 16.54
CA SER A 604 -8.76 40.53 17.24
C SER A 604 -8.95 39.15 16.60
N THR A 605 -9.72 38.28 17.26
CA THR A 605 -10.03 36.91 16.81
C THR A 605 -10.76 36.84 15.47
N SER A 606 -11.58 37.84 15.14
CA SER A 606 -12.38 37.82 13.91
C SER A 606 -11.53 37.79 12.63
N THR A 607 -10.31 38.34 12.68
CA THR A 607 -9.35 38.26 11.57
C THR A 607 -8.81 36.84 11.37
N VAL A 608 -8.59 36.09 12.46
CA VAL A 608 -8.14 34.70 12.41
C VAL A 608 -9.23 33.80 11.84
N ASP A 609 -10.49 34.04 12.23
CA ASP A 609 -11.64 33.34 11.67
C ASP A 609 -11.80 33.64 10.16
N LEU A 610 -11.64 34.91 9.76
CA LEU A 610 -11.66 35.30 8.34
C LEU A 610 -10.54 34.65 7.54
N SER A 611 -9.33 34.56 8.11
CA SER A 611 -8.19 33.83 7.51
C SER A 611 -8.55 32.39 7.21
N THR A 612 -9.20 31.73 8.17
CA THR A 612 -9.63 30.33 8.05
C THR A 612 -10.72 30.19 6.98
N CYS A 613 -11.61 31.18 6.87
CA CYS A 613 -12.63 31.23 5.83
C CYS A 613 -12.01 31.32 4.43
N TYR A 614 -11.00 32.18 4.22
CA TYR A 614 -10.28 32.24 2.94
C TYR A 614 -9.47 30.99 2.63
N ALA A 615 -8.82 30.40 3.64
CA ALA A 615 -8.14 29.12 3.48
C ALA A 615 -9.10 28.00 3.01
N GLN A 616 -10.36 28.02 3.48
CA GLN A 616 -11.39 27.09 3.02
C GLN A 616 -11.76 27.33 1.54
N ILE A 617 -11.88 28.58 1.09
CA ILE A 617 -12.13 28.89 -0.33
C ILE A 617 -10.96 28.41 -1.20
N VAL A 618 -9.72 28.66 -0.78
CA VAL A 618 -8.51 28.17 -1.46
C VAL A 618 -8.52 26.64 -1.53
N THR A 619 -8.94 25.97 -0.46
CA THR A 619 -9.08 24.50 -0.43
C THR A 619 -10.15 24.03 -1.42
N THR A 620 -11.31 24.71 -1.51
CA THR A 620 -12.36 24.41 -2.49
C THR A 620 -11.86 24.58 -3.92
N TRP A 621 -11.09 25.62 -4.22
CA TRP A 621 -10.43 25.81 -5.52
C TRP A 621 -9.51 24.63 -5.88
N GLN A 622 -8.65 24.23 -4.94
CA GLN A 622 -7.72 23.12 -5.13
C GLN A 622 -8.46 21.77 -5.30
N GLN A 623 -9.55 21.55 -4.56
CA GLN A 623 -10.39 20.36 -4.70
C GLN A 623 -11.14 20.35 -6.03
N LEU A 624 -11.64 21.50 -6.50
CA LEU A 624 -12.31 21.57 -7.79
C LEU A 624 -11.38 21.19 -8.93
N ASN A 625 -10.12 21.67 -8.92
CA ASN A 625 -9.10 21.41 -9.95
C ASN A 625 -9.69 21.24 -11.36
N TRP A 626 -10.51 22.21 -11.78
CA TRP A 626 -11.34 22.06 -12.97
C TRP A 626 -10.43 21.93 -14.20
N PRO A 627 -10.59 20.89 -15.05
CA PRO A 627 -9.63 20.60 -16.12
C PRO A 627 -9.74 21.57 -17.30
N ASP A 628 -10.95 22.03 -17.63
CA ASP A 628 -11.18 23.02 -18.66
C ASP A 628 -10.56 24.39 -18.26
N PRO A 629 -9.61 24.93 -19.04
CA PRO A 629 -8.88 26.14 -18.68
C PRO A 629 -9.74 27.41 -18.72
N GLU A 630 -10.71 27.51 -19.62
CA GLU A 630 -11.61 28.68 -19.70
C GLU A 630 -12.52 28.74 -18.49
N LYS A 631 -13.17 27.61 -18.17
CA LYS A 631 -14.03 27.48 -16.99
C LYS A 631 -13.24 27.63 -15.70
N ALA A 632 -12.03 27.08 -15.62
CA ALA A 632 -11.14 27.25 -14.46
C ALA A 632 -10.81 28.73 -14.21
N PHE A 633 -10.56 29.51 -15.27
CA PHE A 633 -10.38 30.95 -15.15
C PHE A 633 -11.65 31.65 -14.65
N MET A 634 -12.82 31.31 -15.19
CA MET A 634 -14.09 31.88 -14.73
C MET A 634 -14.39 31.57 -13.26
N ILE A 635 -14.09 30.35 -12.81
CA ILE A 635 -14.20 29.96 -11.39
C ILE A 635 -13.26 30.81 -10.54
N MET A 636 -12.00 31.00 -10.97
CA MET A 636 -11.02 31.83 -10.25
C MET A 636 -11.51 33.28 -10.09
N VAL A 637 -12.00 33.89 -11.17
CA VAL A 637 -12.55 35.25 -11.15
C VAL A 637 -13.71 35.34 -10.15
N ASN A 638 -14.64 34.38 -10.17
CA ASN A 638 -15.77 34.37 -9.25
C ASN A 638 -15.31 34.23 -7.77
N LEU A 639 -14.39 33.32 -7.48
CA LEU A 639 -13.85 33.15 -6.13
C LEU A 639 -13.09 34.39 -5.62
N LEU A 640 -12.35 35.07 -6.49
CA LEU A 640 -11.69 36.32 -6.17
C LEU A 640 -12.72 37.42 -5.88
N GLU A 641 -13.75 37.55 -6.73
CA GLU A 641 -14.82 38.52 -6.55
C GLU A 641 -15.54 38.33 -5.22
N ASP A 642 -15.84 37.07 -4.86
CA ASP A 642 -16.42 36.69 -3.59
C ASP A 642 -15.53 37.07 -2.41
N MET A 643 -14.23 36.79 -2.48
CA MET A 643 -13.27 37.17 -1.43
C MET A 643 -13.15 38.69 -1.29
N CYS A 644 -13.13 39.43 -2.39
CA CYS A 644 -13.11 40.90 -2.39
C CYS A 644 -14.38 41.48 -1.76
N LYS A 645 -15.57 40.98 -2.13
CA LYS A 645 -16.85 41.38 -1.53
C LYS A 645 -16.88 41.13 -0.02
N ILE A 646 -16.40 39.97 0.42
CA ILE A 646 -16.33 39.62 1.85
C ILE A 646 -15.32 40.54 2.58
N SER A 647 -14.20 40.90 1.94
CA SER A 647 -13.22 41.84 2.52
C SER A 647 -13.84 43.22 2.78
N LEU A 648 -14.52 43.78 1.78
CA LEU A 648 -15.16 45.08 1.88
C LEU A 648 -16.31 45.08 2.89
N MET A 649 -17.09 43.99 2.92
CA MET A 649 -18.12 43.76 3.94
C MET A 649 -17.51 43.71 5.34
N TYR A 650 -16.42 42.97 5.53
CA TYR A 650 -15.73 42.88 6.81
C TYR A 650 -15.28 44.26 7.30
N CYS A 651 -14.64 45.03 6.42
CA CYS A 651 -14.21 46.41 6.71
C CYS A 651 -15.37 47.30 7.17
N LYS A 652 -16.52 47.24 6.48
CA LYS A 652 -17.72 47.99 6.87
C LYS A 652 -18.25 47.58 8.25
N LEU A 653 -18.48 46.27 8.45
CA LEU A 653 -19.11 45.78 9.68
C LEU A 653 -18.21 45.89 10.92
N ILE A 654 -16.89 45.76 10.77
CA ILE A 654 -15.97 45.87 11.93
C ILE A 654 -15.92 47.32 12.45
N LYS A 655 -16.08 48.32 11.56
CA LYS A 655 -16.22 49.73 11.94
C LYS A 655 -17.54 49.98 12.68
N GLU A 656 -18.67 49.51 12.12
CA GLU A 656 -19.99 49.59 12.78
C GLU A 656 -19.99 48.90 14.16
N ARG A 657 -19.28 47.78 14.28
CA ARG A 657 -19.09 47.07 15.56
C ARG A 657 -18.32 47.91 16.57
N ALA A 658 -17.27 48.61 16.13
CA ALA A 658 -16.51 49.50 17.00
C ALA A 658 -17.33 50.70 17.46
N GLU A 659 -18.16 51.27 16.58
CA GLU A 659 -19.09 52.36 16.93
C GLU A 659 -20.13 51.89 17.96
N ALA A 660 -20.77 50.73 17.73
CA ALA A 660 -21.76 50.17 18.65
C ALA A 660 -21.18 49.90 20.05
N LEU A 661 -19.97 49.33 20.12
CA LEU A 661 -19.28 49.08 21.39
C LEU A 661 -18.74 50.36 22.05
N SER A 662 -18.53 51.43 21.29
CA SER A 662 -18.09 52.73 21.84
C SER A 662 -19.26 53.52 22.44
N LEU A 663 -20.48 53.34 21.92
CA LEU A 663 -21.68 54.01 22.44
C LEU A 663 -22.13 53.47 23.81
N SER A 664 -21.78 52.22 24.15
CA SER A 664 -22.12 51.62 25.44
C SER A 664 -21.19 52.03 26.59
N GLU A 665 -20.03 52.62 26.31
CA GLU A 665 -19.01 52.97 27.30
C GLU A 665 -18.84 54.50 27.38
N GLN A 666 -18.90 55.06 28.59
CA GLN A 666 -18.85 56.52 28.82
C GLN A 666 -17.44 57.13 28.70
N ASN A 667 -16.41 56.33 28.41
CA ASN A 667 -15.01 56.76 28.44
C ASN A 667 -14.43 56.94 27.02
N GLU A 668 -14.03 58.17 26.68
CA GLU A 668 -13.51 58.51 25.34
C GLU A 668 -12.22 57.75 24.97
N GLY A 669 -11.41 57.37 25.96
CA GLY A 669 -10.17 56.60 25.76
C GLY A 669 -10.39 55.14 25.34
N GLU A 670 -11.43 54.48 25.86
CA GLU A 670 -11.76 53.10 25.46
C GLU A 670 -12.24 53.03 24.00
N GLY A 671 -12.90 54.09 23.53
CA GLY A 671 -13.27 54.26 22.14
C GLY A 671 -12.10 54.52 21.18
N ALA A 672 -10.96 55.01 21.66
CA ALA A 672 -9.72 55.12 20.87
C ALA A 672 -9.00 53.77 20.79
N ASN A 673 -8.97 53.03 21.90
CA ASN A 673 -8.39 51.69 22.00
C ASN A 673 -9.04 50.70 21.03
N LYS A 674 -10.38 50.72 20.93
CA LYS A 674 -11.13 49.90 19.97
C LYS A 674 -10.79 50.21 18.52
N LEU A 675 -10.61 51.48 18.17
CA LEU A 675 -10.22 51.88 16.81
C LEU A 675 -8.81 51.39 16.45
N CYS A 676 -7.90 51.27 17.42
CA CYS A 676 -6.57 50.71 17.17
C CYS A 676 -6.64 49.26 16.68
N ILE A 677 -7.51 48.47 17.31
CA ILE A 677 -7.71 47.07 16.95
C ILE A 677 -8.40 46.97 15.59
N VAL A 678 -9.34 47.87 15.27
CA VAL A 678 -9.94 47.97 13.93
C VAL A 678 -8.89 48.25 12.86
N VAL A 679 -7.98 49.21 13.08
CA VAL A 679 -6.88 49.50 12.15
C VAL A 679 -6.05 48.25 11.91
N ASN A 680 -5.64 47.55 12.98
CA ASN A 680 -4.84 46.33 12.84
C ASN A 680 -5.61 45.20 12.15
N ASN A 681 -6.92 45.12 12.34
CA ASN A 681 -7.75 44.12 11.69
C ASN A 681 -7.83 44.34 10.17
N ILE A 682 -8.07 45.58 9.74
CA ILE A 682 -8.11 45.95 8.32
C ILE A 682 -6.71 45.80 7.70
N GLU A 683 -5.67 46.17 8.44
CA GLU A 683 -4.27 45.98 8.05
C GLU A 683 -3.95 44.49 7.80
N GLN A 684 -4.37 43.62 8.72
CA GLN A 684 -4.20 42.17 8.60
C GLN A 684 -4.98 41.60 7.41
N LEU A 685 -6.23 42.04 7.20
CA LEU A 685 -7.03 41.67 6.04
C LEU A 685 -6.35 42.06 4.72
N ARG A 686 -5.78 43.26 4.65
CA ARG A 686 -5.04 43.72 3.48
C ARG A 686 -3.79 42.86 3.22
N LEU A 687 -3.03 42.51 4.25
CA LEU A 687 -1.89 41.58 4.11
C LEU A 687 -2.32 40.18 3.63
N GLN A 688 -3.54 39.75 3.94
CA GLN A 688 -4.10 38.50 3.44
C GLN A 688 -4.50 38.60 1.97
N MET A 689 -5.13 39.69 1.56
CA MET A 689 -5.44 39.97 0.15
C MET A 689 -4.19 39.92 -0.73
N LEU A 690 -3.10 40.55 -0.29
CA LEU A 690 -1.81 40.53 -1.01
C LEU A 690 -1.20 39.13 -1.16
N LYS A 691 -1.58 38.16 -0.32
CA LYS A 691 -1.10 36.78 -0.39
C LYS A 691 -1.94 35.90 -1.33
N LEU A 692 -3.15 36.32 -1.72
CA LEU A 692 -4.06 35.51 -2.54
C LEU A 692 -3.45 35.04 -3.87
N PRO A 693 -2.70 35.85 -4.66
CA PRO A 693 -2.13 35.39 -5.93
C PRO A 693 -1.25 34.15 -5.78
N SER A 694 -0.50 34.08 -4.68
CA SER A 694 0.35 32.93 -4.34
C SER A 694 -0.45 31.73 -3.85
N GLN A 695 -1.47 31.95 -3.00
CA GLN A 695 -2.30 30.87 -2.42
C GLN A 695 -3.22 30.20 -3.44
N LEU A 696 -3.72 30.99 -4.40
CA LEU A 696 -4.57 30.53 -5.50
C LEU A 696 -3.76 30.06 -6.72
N ALA A 697 -2.44 30.11 -6.65
CA ALA A 697 -1.51 29.68 -7.71
C ALA A 697 -1.79 30.31 -9.08
N TRP A 698 -1.97 31.64 -9.14
CA TRP A 698 -2.27 32.35 -10.38
C TRP A 698 -1.27 32.08 -11.50
N ALA A 699 0.02 31.94 -11.18
CA ALA A 699 1.05 31.60 -12.16
C ALA A 699 0.80 30.25 -12.88
N GLN A 700 0.26 29.24 -12.17
CA GLN A 700 -0.09 27.96 -12.79
C GLN A 700 -1.33 28.09 -13.69
N LEU A 701 -2.31 28.91 -13.28
CA LEU A 701 -3.49 29.20 -14.09
C LEU A 701 -3.11 29.96 -15.37
N GLU A 702 -2.28 31.00 -15.27
CA GLU A 702 -1.76 31.78 -16.40
C GLU A 702 -1.01 30.90 -17.41
N GLN A 703 -0.26 29.90 -16.94
CA GLN A 703 0.39 28.93 -17.82
C GLN A 703 -0.63 28.03 -18.54
N ARG A 704 -1.67 27.57 -17.83
CA ARG A 704 -2.73 26.70 -18.39
C ARG A 704 -3.64 27.42 -19.39
N THR A 705 -3.86 28.72 -19.22
CA THR A 705 -4.73 29.54 -20.08
C THR A 705 -3.98 30.20 -21.23
N ARG A 706 -2.67 29.98 -21.34
CA ARG A 706 -1.81 30.59 -22.36
C ARG A 706 -2.29 30.25 -23.77
N GLY A 707 -2.62 31.28 -24.55
CA GLY A 707 -3.11 31.14 -25.92
C GLY A 707 -4.62 30.90 -26.05
N ILE A 708 -5.33 30.76 -24.92
CA ILE A 708 -6.79 30.64 -24.84
C ILE A 708 -7.39 31.96 -24.35
N ILE A 709 -6.82 32.51 -23.27
CA ILE A 709 -7.24 33.78 -22.67
C ILE A 709 -6.15 34.83 -22.92
N GLU A 710 -6.58 36.03 -23.31
CA GLU A 710 -5.64 37.13 -23.53
C GLU A 710 -5.01 37.58 -22.19
N PRO A 711 -3.69 37.84 -22.14
CA PRO A 711 -3.04 38.32 -20.92
C PRO A 711 -3.67 39.59 -20.34
N GLN A 712 -4.23 40.44 -21.21
CA GLN A 712 -4.95 41.65 -20.81
C GLN A 712 -6.21 41.33 -19.99
N GLN A 713 -6.94 40.26 -20.32
CA GLN A 713 -8.13 39.85 -19.58
C GLN A 713 -7.76 39.32 -18.20
N ILE A 714 -6.66 38.57 -18.08
CA ILE A 714 -6.14 38.10 -16.79
C ILE A 714 -5.73 39.28 -15.92
N GLN A 715 -5.00 40.24 -16.50
CA GLN A 715 -4.61 41.47 -15.80
C GLN A 715 -5.84 42.25 -15.31
N ASN A 716 -6.86 42.40 -16.17
CA ASN A 716 -8.05 43.18 -15.84
C ASN A 716 -8.96 42.49 -14.83
N ALA A 717 -9.19 41.18 -14.96
CA ALA A 717 -10.14 40.45 -14.11
C ALA A 717 -9.54 40.00 -12.77
N LEU A 718 -8.24 39.70 -12.71
CA LEU A 718 -7.61 39.23 -11.48
C LEU A 718 -6.79 40.33 -10.79
N HIS A 719 -5.73 40.82 -11.45
CA HIS A 719 -4.79 41.76 -10.83
C HIS A 719 -5.44 43.11 -10.51
N ASN A 720 -6.10 43.74 -11.48
CA ASN A 720 -6.73 45.05 -11.27
C ASN A 720 -7.86 45.00 -10.22
N GLN A 721 -8.60 43.88 -10.13
CA GLN A 721 -9.67 43.71 -9.15
C GLN A 721 -9.10 43.59 -7.72
N LEU A 722 -8.02 42.82 -7.56
CA LEU A 722 -7.30 42.72 -6.30
C LEU A 722 -6.69 44.06 -5.91
N ASP A 723 -5.99 44.73 -6.83
CA ASP A 723 -5.35 46.04 -6.61
C ASP A 723 -6.37 47.10 -6.21
N SER A 724 -7.53 47.13 -6.87
CA SER A 724 -8.63 48.04 -6.52
C SER A 724 -9.16 47.78 -5.11
N THR A 725 -9.26 46.52 -4.69
CA THR A 725 -9.74 46.15 -3.35
C THR A 725 -8.70 46.50 -2.30
N VAL A 726 -7.42 46.21 -2.54
CA VAL A 726 -6.30 46.58 -1.67
C VAL A 726 -6.21 48.09 -1.51
N ALA A 727 -6.33 48.86 -2.59
CA ALA A 727 -6.34 50.32 -2.54
C ALA A 727 -7.50 50.88 -1.72
N CYS A 728 -8.68 50.23 -1.77
CA CYS A 728 -9.82 50.56 -0.92
C CYS A 728 -9.52 50.27 0.56
N LEU A 729 -8.92 49.12 0.88
CA LEU A 729 -8.50 48.79 2.25
C LEU A 729 -7.44 49.77 2.77
N ASP A 730 -6.48 50.18 1.93
CA ASP A 730 -5.47 51.21 2.29
C ASP A 730 -6.12 52.56 2.60
N HIS A 731 -7.14 52.95 1.84
CA HIS A 731 -7.91 54.16 2.13
C HIS A 731 -8.65 54.04 3.47
N GLU A 732 -9.26 52.89 3.73
CA GLU A 732 -9.98 52.63 4.97
C GLU A 732 -9.05 52.62 6.19
N VAL A 733 -7.85 52.04 6.08
CA VAL A 733 -6.82 52.14 7.13
C VAL A 733 -6.50 53.60 7.43
N ARG A 734 -6.26 54.43 6.41
CA ARG A 734 -5.99 55.87 6.58
C ARG A 734 -7.16 56.61 7.23
N ASP A 735 -8.39 56.30 6.83
CA ASP A 735 -9.58 56.95 7.36
C ASP A 735 -9.80 56.63 8.84
N VAL A 736 -9.61 55.38 9.25
CA VAL A 736 -9.70 54.98 10.67
C VAL A 736 -8.55 55.60 11.48
N VAL A 737 -7.32 55.66 10.94
CA VAL A 737 -6.19 56.36 11.58
C VAL A 737 -6.49 57.86 11.73
N GLN A 738 -7.11 58.50 10.75
CA GLN A 738 -7.54 59.91 10.84
C GLN A 738 -8.63 60.10 11.90
N ALA A 739 -9.59 59.18 11.99
CA ALA A 739 -10.62 59.21 13.03
C ALA A 739 -10.01 59.07 14.44
N LEU A 740 -9.02 58.20 14.60
CA LEU A 740 -8.25 58.05 15.83
C LEU A 740 -7.47 59.33 16.18
N ALA A 741 -6.80 59.95 15.20
CA ALA A 741 -6.11 61.23 15.38
C ALA A 741 -7.07 62.33 15.86
N THR A 742 -8.26 62.41 15.25
CA THR A 742 -9.29 63.40 15.58
C THR A 742 -9.86 63.20 16.99
N LYS A 743 -9.99 61.94 17.45
CA LYS A 743 -10.39 61.65 18.85
C LYS A 743 -9.34 62.13 19.85
N LEU A 744 -8.06 61.84 19.61
CA LEU A 744 -6.96 62.26 20.47
C LEU A 744 -6.75 63.77 20.46
N GLU A 745 -6.95 64.43 19.32
CA GLU A 745 -6.91 65.89 19.19
C GLU A 745 -7.88 66.58 20.16
N LYS A 746 -9.08 66.04 20.38
CA LYS A 746 -10.03 66.62 21.35
C LYS A 746 -9.47 66.62 22.77
N GLY A 747 -8.79 65.54 23.18
CA GLY A 747 -8.11 65.46 24.46
C GLY A 747 -6.94 66.43 24.56
N ILE A 748 -6.12 66.52 23.50
CA ILE A 748 -5.00 67.47 23.40
C ILE A 748 -5.52 68.92 23.47
N ALA A 749 -6.59 69.25 22.75
CA ALA A 749 -7.19 70.57 22.73
C ALA A 749 -7.78 70.98 24.08
N ARG A 750 -8.45 70.06 24.78
CA ARG A 750 -8.93 70.29 26.13
C ARG A 750 -7.78 70.65 27.08
N HIS A 751 -6.71 69.86 27.09
CA HIS A 751 -5.55 70.12 27.96
C HIS A 751 -4.77 71.38 27.58
N ILE A 752 -4.70 71.73 26.28
CA ILE A 752 -4.10 73.00 25.84
C ILE A 752 -4.96 74.20 26.26
N GLN A 753 -6.30 74.09 26.21
CA GLN A 753 -7.20 75.14 26.72
C GLN A 753 -7.07 75.32 28.23
N GLU A 754 -7.01 74.21 28.98
CA GLU A 754 -6.74 74.21 30.43
C GLU A 754 -5.39 74.91 30.73
N LEU A 755 -4.33 74.59 29.97
CA LEU A 755 -3.02 75.23 30.07
C LEU A 755 -3.05 76.73 29.75
N SER A 756 -3.83 77.15 28.75
CA SER A 756 -4.00 78.57 28.41
C SER A 756 -4.76 79.34 29.50
N SER A 757 -5.72 78.70 30.17
CA SER A 757 -6.57 79.29 31.21
C SER A 757 -5.99 79.24 32.64
N SER A 758 -4.83 78.60 32.84
CA SER A 758 -4.21 78.43 34.16
C SER A 758 -3.79 79.76 34.79
N SER A 759 -3.83 79.83 36.14
CA SER A 759 -3.47 81.03 36.89
C SER A 759 -1.99 81.39 36.78
N ASP A 760 -1.70 82.69 36.76
CA ASP A 760 -0.37 83.30 36.63
C ASP A 760 0.57 83.06 37.85
N THR A 761 0.10 82.33 38.86
CA THR A 761 0.86 81.93 40.05
C THR A 761 1.65 80.62 39.88
N GLN A 762 1.32 79.82 38.87
CA GLN A 762 1.96 78.52 38.62
C GLN A 762 3.17 78.69 37.69
N LYS A 763 4.25 77.94 37.94
CA LYS A 763 5.42 77.98 37.04
C LYS A 763 5.05 77.42 35.66
N PRO A 764 5.57 77.99 34.57
CA PRO A 764 5.31 77.51 33.21
C PRO A 764 5.63 76.03 32.97
N GLU A 765 6.61 75.49 33.70
CA GLU A 765 7.03 74.09 33.63
C GLU A 765 6.03 73.13 34.32
N ASP A 766 5.34 73.59 35.36
CA ASP A 766 4.38 72.77 36.11
C ASP A 766 3.02 72.70 35.40
N SER A 767 2.65 73.74 34.63
CA SER A 767 1.37 73.83 33.93
C SER A 767 1.22 72.84 32.77
N ILE A 768 2.31 72.30 32.21
CA ILE A 768 2.27 71.33 31.10
C ILE A 768 2.16 69.86 31.56
N ILE A 769 2.46 69.57 32.83
CA ILE A 769 2.49 68.20 33.36
C ILE A 769 1.22 67.38 33.03
N PRO A 770 -0.02 67.92 33.15
CA PRO A 770 -1.23 67.17 32.80
C PRO A 770 -1.29 66.73 31.33
N LEU A 771 -0.92 67.60 30.39
CA LEU A 771 -0.88 67.28 28.97
C LEU A 771 0.18 66.21 28.66
N MET A 772 1.34 66.31 29.30
CA MET A 772 2.42 65.33 29.11
C MET A 772 2.04 63.95 29.64
N LYS A 773 1.38 63.88 30.81
CA LYS A 773 0.89 62.61 31.36
C LYS A 773 -0.18 61.96 30.47
N PHE A 774 -1.09 62.76 29.92
CA PHE A 774 -2.09 62.30 28.96
C PHE A 774 -1.43 61.76 27.68
N LEU A 775 -0.49 62.51 27.09
CA LEU A 775 0.22 62.07 25.90
C LEU A 775 1.08 60.83 26.16
N GLU A 776 1.74 60.75 27.31
CA GLU A 776 2.52 59.58 27.72
C GLU A 776 1.64 58.33 27.81
N SER A 777 0.48 58.41 28.47
CA SER A 777 -0.43 57.26 28.59
C SER A 777 -1.01 56.83 27.24
N GLU A 778 -1.48 57.78 26.43
CA GLU A 778 -2.09 57.47 25.13
C GLU A 778 -1.04 56.99 24.11
N LEU A 779 0.08 57.69 23.96
CA LEU A 779 1.12 57.31 22.99
C LEU A 779 1.80 55.98 23.36
N GLN A 780 1.99 55.70 24.66
CA GLN A 780 2.48 54.40 25.10
C GLN A 780 1.51 53.29 24.67
N TYR A 781 0.23 53.44 24.97
CA TYR A 781 -0.79 52.47 24.58
C TYR A 781 -0.80 52.26 23.06
N LEU A 782 -0.79 53.34 22.28
CA LEU A 782 -0.82 53.29 20.82
C LEU A 782 0.43 52.64 20.22
N ASN A 783 1.62 52.91 20.76
CA ASN A 783 2.85 52.27 20.31
C ASN A 783 2.84 50.75 20.57
N GLU A 784 2.32 50.35 21.74
CA GLU A 784 2.17 48.95 22.12
C GLU A 784 1.14 48.24 21.23
N HIS A 785 0.02 48.90 20.89
CA HIS A 785 -1.15 48.25 20.29
C HIS A 785 -1.34 48.49 18.79
N LEU A 786 -0.75 49.51 18.15
CA LEU A 786 -0.84 49.70 16.69
C LEU A 786 0.35 49.08 15.94
N VAL A 787 0.15 48.75 14.67
CA VAL A 787 1.26 48.46 13.75
C VAL A 787 2.16 49.70 13.58
N GLN A 788 3.48 49.50 13.50
CA GLN A 788 4.49 50.57 13.52
C GLN A 788 4.27 51.64 12.43
N GLU A 789 3.90 51.23 11.22
CA GLU A 789 3.66 52.15 10.10
C GLU A 789 2.45 53.06 10.33
N ASN A 790 1.37 52.48 10.85
CA ASN A 790 0.15 53.21 11.21
C ASN A 790 0.39 54.10 12.43
N PHE A 791 1.21 53.67 13.40
CA PHE A 791 1.63 54.50 14.53
C PHE A 791 2.46 55.72 14.09
N LYS A 792 3.43 55.56 13.19
CA LYS A 792 4.20 56.69 12.63
C LYS A 792 3.33 57.67 11.84
N SER A 793 2.38 57.15 11.07
CA SER A 793 1.41 57.97 10.33
C SER A 793 0.51 58.76 11.29
N LEU A 794 0.01 58.10 12.34
CA LEU A 794 -0.76 58.73 13.41
C LEU A 794 0.05 59.82 14.13
N LEU A 795 1.30 59.55 14.52
CA LEU A 795 2.18 60.54 15.15
C LEU A 795 2.36 61.79 14.29
N THR A 796 2.51 61.60 12.98
CA THR A 796 2.64 62.71 12.03
C THR A 796 1.37 63.57 12.02
N LEU A 797 0.19 62.96 11.96
CA LEU A 797 -1.10 63.67 12.01
C LEU A 797 -1.27 64.42 13.35
N LEU A 798 -1.01 63.73 14.46
CA LEU A 798 -1.12 64.30 15.81
C LEU A 798 -0.19 65.50 16.00
N TRP A 799 1.03 65.47 15.47
CA TRP A 799 1.95 66.61 15.53
C TRP A 799 1.38 67.84 14.82
N HIS A 800 0.88 67.68 13.59
CA HIS A 800 0.27 68.77 12.83
C HIS A 800 -0.97 69.34 13.54
N HIS A 801 -1.84 68.47 14.06
CA HIS A 801 -3.03 68.87 14.79
C HIS A 801 -2.65 69.60 16.10
N THR A 802 -1.68 69.09 16.85
CA THR A 802 -1.18 69.72 18.08
C THR A 802 -0.61 71.12 17.81
N LEU A 803 0.16 71.29 16.73
CA LEU A 803 0.66 72.61 16.32
C LEU A 803 -0.47 73.56 15.94
N SER A 804 -1.50 73.08 15.23
CA SER A 804 -2.68 73.85 14.86
C SER A 804 -3.42 74.34 16.11
N VAL A 805 -3.69 73.43 17.06
CA VAL A 805 -4.37 73.73 18.33
C VAL A 805 -3.55 74.72 19.18
N LEU A 806 -2.23 74.54 19.30
CA LEU A 806 -1.34 75.49 19.98
C LEU A 806 -1.33 76.86 19.31
N SER A 807 -1.41 76.91 17.98
CA SER A 807 -1.46 78.17 17.24
C SER A 807 -2.78 78.92 17.45
N ALA A 808 -3.89 78.19 17.56
CA ALA A 808 -5.22 78.74 17.84
C ALA A 808 -5.36 79.22 19.30
N ALA A 809 -4.69 78.54 20.24
CA ALA A 809 -4.72 78.86 21.67
C ALA A 809 -4.11 80.22 22.05
N ARG A 810 -3.49 80.93 21.09
CA ARG A 810 -2.90 82.28 21.27
C ARG A 810 -3.93 83.38 21.56
N GLY A 811 -5.16 83.24 21.03
CA GLY A 811 -6.22 84.25 21.13
C GLY A 811 -5.94 85.60 20.43
N PRO A 812 -6.96 86.48 20.28
CA PRO A 812 -6.82 87.80 19.63
C PRO A 812 -6.41 88.96 20.55
N GLN A 813 -6.26 88.75 21.87
CA GLN A 813 -5.83 89.80 22.81
C GLN A 813 -4.30 89.79 23.00
N VAL A 814 -3.72 90.95 23.35
CA VAL A 814 -2.29 91.09 23.69
C VAL A 814 -1.95 90.10 24.81
N PRO A 815 -1.26 88.99 24.51
CA PRO A 815 -1.09 87.92 25.48
C PRO A 815 -0.12 88.37 26.58
N SER A 816 -0.38 87.96 27.83
CA SER A 816 0.57 88.20 28.91
C SER A 816 1.90 87.49 28.61
N VAL A 817 3.02 88.07 29.06
CA VAL A 817 4.36 87.47 28.87
C VAL A 817 4.40 86.06 29.47
N GLN A 818 3.68 85.83 30.58
CA GLN A 818 3.58 84.52 31.23
C GLN A 818 2.75 83.52 30.42
N HIS A 819 1.68 83.95 29.74
CA HIS A 819 0.92 83.11 28.82
C HIS A 819 1.77 82.65 27.61
N CYS A 820 2.54 83.56 27.01
CA CYS A 820 3.47 83.20 25.94
C CYS A 820 4.62 82.30 26.41
N GLN A 821 5.11 82.50 27.64
CA GLN A 821 6.11 81.62 28.26
C GLN A 821 5.55 80.20 28.50
N ARG A 822 4.30 80.07 28.95
CA ARG A 822 3.60 78.78 29.09
C ARG A 822 3.50 78.04 27.76
N LEU A 823 3.01 78.70 26.71
CA LEU A 823 2.91 78.10 25.37
C LEU A 823 4.28 77.78 24.75
N PHE A 824 5.31 78.60 25.00
CA PHE A 824 6.67 78.34 24.52
C PHE A 824 7.30 77.11 25.22
N CYS A 825 7.15 77.00 26.54
CA CYS A 825 7.56 75.81 27.29
C CYS A 825 6.79 74.58 26.82
N ALA A 826 5.51 74.74 26.51
CA ALA A 826 4.69 73.65 25.99
C ALA A 826 5.18 73.14 24.64
N LEU A 827 5.44 74.05 23.69
CA LEU A 827 5.97 73.72 22.37
C LEU A 827 7.29 72.95 22.45
N LYS A 828 8.23 73.39 23.32
CA LYS A 828 9.53 72.72 23.50
C LYS A 828 9.46 71.37 24.18
N SER A 829 8.51 71.19 25.10
CA SER A 829 8.30 69.90 25.74
C SER A 829 7.64 68.91 24.78
N LEU A 830 6.69 69.38 23.96
CA LEU A 830 6.04 68.58 22.92
C LEU A 830 7.01 68.20 21.79
N GLU A 831 7.92 69.10 21.39
CA GLU A 831 9.01 68.77 20.45
C GLU A 831 9.84 67.58 20.96
N ARG A 832 10.23 67.59 22.24
CA ARG A 832 10.97 66.46 22.86
C ARG A 832 10.11 65.19 22.95
N CYS A 833 8.83 65.33 23.29
CA CYS A 833 7.88 64.21 23.39
C CYS A 833 7.72 63.47 22.06
N PHE A 834 7.44 64.19 20.96
CA PHE A 834 7.23 63.59 19.64
C PHE A 834 8.55 63.15 18.98
N TYR A 835 9.70 63.71 19.38
CA TYR A 835 11.02 63.21 18.96
C TYR A 835 11.39 61.90 19.65
N ALA A 836 11.04 61.76 20.94
CA ALA A 836 11.25 60.57 21.76
C ALA A 836 12.66 59.95 21.64
N GLU A 837 13.70 60.79 21.76
CA GLU A 837 15.11 60.38 21.67
C GLU A 837 15.48 59.65 20.36
N GLY A 838 14.77 59.93 19.28
CA GLY A 838 14.97 59.30 17.97
C GLY A 838 14.06 58.11 17.69
N CYS A 839 13.24 57.69 18.65
CA CYS A 839 12.24 56.63 18.48
C CYS A 839 10.91 57.12 17.87
N GLY A 840 10.68 58.44 17.84
CA GLY A 840 9.47 59.08 17.34
C GLY A 840 9.59 59.61 15.92
N LEU A 841 9.19 60.87 15.71
CA LEU A 841 9.32 61.57 14.43
C LEU A 841 10.72 62.15 14.25
N PRO A 842 11.29 62.12 13.02
CA PRO A 842 12.59 62.74 12.77
C PRO A 842 12.50 64.27 12.86
N LEU A 843 13.63 64.91 13.18
CA LEU A 843 13.70 66.37 13.36
C LEU A 843 13.28 67.14 12.09
N GLU A 844 13.53 66.60 10.90
CA GLU A 844 13.08 67.24 9.65
C GLU A 844 11.56 67.33 9.56
N THR A 845 10.83 66.29 10.00
CA THR A 845 9.36 66.27 10.03
C THR A 845 8.80 67.16 11.14
N LEU A 846 9.47 67.20 12.30
CA LEU A 846 9.04 68.03 13.43
C LEU A 846 9.22 69.53 13.15
N HIS A 847 10.35 69.93 12.58
CA HIS A 847 10.71 71.32 12.28
C HIS A 847 10.05 71.85 11.00
N SER A 848 8.75 71.60 10.86
CA SER A 848 7.94 72.13 9.76
C SER A 848 7.91 73.66 9.75
N ALA A 849 7.52 74.26 8.62
CA ALA A 849 7.37 75.72 8.51
C ALA A 849 6.41 76.29 9.56
N ALA A 850 5.35 75.54 9.89
CA ALA A 850 4.39 75.90 10.94
C ALA A 850 5.05 75.93 12.32
N PHE A 851 5.86 74.92 12.65
CA PHE A 851 6.62 74.87 13.90
C PHE A 851 7.59 76.06 14.01
N ARG A 852 8.41 76.31 12.98
CA ARG A 852 9.39 77.42 12.98
C ARG A 852 8.73 78.78 13.15
N THR A 853 7.58 78.99 12.51
CA THR A 853 6.81 80.23 12.63
C THR A 853 6.24 80.41 14.04
N LEU A 854 5.68 79.33 14.61
CA LEU A 854 5.15 79.32 15.99
C LEU A 854 6.27 79.52 17.02
N GLU A 855 7.40 78.85 16.85
CA GLU A 855 8.60 78.96 17.69
C GLU A 855 9.15 80.39 17.67
N ALA A 856 9.38 80.96 16.48
CA ALA A 856 9.92 82.32 16.34
C ALA A 856 9.00 83.36 17.00
N HIS A 857 7.69 83.23 16.81
CA HIS A 857 6.70 84.13 17.39
C HIS A 857 6.64 84.01 18.92
N LEU A 858 6.49 82.79 19.46
CA LEU A 858 6.43 82.57 20.90
C LEU A 858 7.75 82.94 21.59
N ALA A 859 8.91 82.72 20.95
CA ALA A 859 10.21 83.16 21.44
C ALA A 859 10.29 84.69 21.57
N LEU A 860 9.73 85.44 20.61
CA LEU A 860 9.69 86.90 20.68
C LEU A 860 8.78 87.39 21.81
N CYS A 861 7.58 86.82 21.94
CA CYS A 861 6.59 87.24 22.93
C CYS A 861 6.91 86.81 24.38
N SER A 862 7.71 85.75 24.55
CA SER A 862 8.16 85.25 25.86
C SER A 862 9.43 85.94 26.40
N THR A 863 10.13 86.70 25.54
CA THR A 863 11.40 87.35 25.87
C THR A 863 11.16 88.70 26.55
N SER A 864 11.92 89.02 27.60
CA SER A 864 11.83 90.32 28.25
C SER A 864 12.23 91.46 27.31
N SER A 865 11.61 92.63 27.47
CA SER A 865 11.90 93.82 26.64
C SER A 865 13.39 94.14 26.56
N ARG A 866 14.13 93.95 27.67
CA ARG A 866 15.59 94.15 27.73
C ARG A 866 16.36 93.21 26.79
N LYS A 867 16.00 91.92 26.76
CA LYS A 867 16.65 90.92 25.89
C LYS A 867 16.27 91.13 24.42
N LEU A 868 15.04 91.56 24.13
CA LEU A 868 14.63 91.91 22.77
C LEU A 868 15.45 93.08 22.21
N ILE A 869 15.64 94.13 23.00
CA ILE A 869 16.48 95.28 22.64
C ILE A 869 17.93 94.82 22.38
N GLN A 870 18.48 93.99 23.25
CA GLN A 870 19.83 93.43 23.08
C GLN A 870 19.95 92.59 21.80
N LYS A 871 18.97 91.72 21.52
CA LYS A 871 18.94 90.88 20.31
C LYS A 871 18.81 91.73 19.05
N TYR A 872 18.01 92.79 19.08
CA TYR A 872 17.90 93.75 17.99
C TYR A 872 19.24 94.39 17.67
N PHE A 873 19.94 94.94 18.68
CA PHE A 873 21.25 95.55 18.47
C PHE A 873 22.30 94.53 18.02
N SER A 874 22.29 93.31 18.57
CA SER A 874 23.21 92.24 18.16
C SER A 874 22.98 91.83 16.69
N ASN A 875 21.72 91.67 16.29
CA ASN A 875 21.37 91.39 14.89
C ASN A 875 21.76 92.54 13.95
N ARG A 876 21.63 93.80 14.39
CA ARG A 876 22.07 94.96 13.62
C ARG A 876 23.59 95.00 13.45
N ILE A 877 24.34 94.68 14.49
CA ILE A 877 25.81 94.57 14.42
C ILE A 877 26.20 93.42 13.47
N GLN A 878 25.53 92.27 13.54
CA GLN A 878 25.76 91.16 12.62
C GLN A 878 25.49 91.56 11.16
N GLN A 879 24.35 92.21 10.89
CA GLN A 879 24.04 92.74 9.55
C GLN A 879 25.11 93.70 9.03
N GLN A 880 25.68 94.54 9.91
CA GLN A 880 26.78 95.44 9.56
C GLN A 880 28.07 94.68 9.26
N LEU A 881 28.39 93.63 10.01
CA LEU A 881 29.58 92.80 9.80
C LEU A 881 29.49 91.92 8.54
N ASP A 882 28.31 91.40 8.21
CA ASP A 882 28.09 90.54 7.03
C ASP A 882 28.11 91.33 5.71
N THR A 883 28.04 92.67 5.78
CA THR A 883 28.11 93.56 4.62
C THR A 883 29.57 93.70 4.16
N SER A 884 29.96 92.97 3.10
CA SER A 884 31.37 92.83 2.68
C SER A 884 31.71 93.30 1.25
N SER A 885 30.78 93.94 0.52
CA SER A 885 31.11 94.50 -0.81
C SER A 885 30.59 95.93 -0.98
N GLU A 886 31.52 96.87 -0.96
CA GLU A 886 31.26 98.31 -1.15
C GLU A 886 31.75 98.73 -2.53
N LYS A 887 30.97 98.46 -3.59
CA LYS A 887 31.36 98.78 -4.98
C LYS A 887 31.63 100.28 -5.21
N TYR A 888 31.08 101.16 -4.36
CA TYR A 888 31.21 102.62 -4.46
C TYR A 888 31.54 103.28 -3.12
N GLY A 889 32.00 102.50 -2.13
CA GLY A 889 32.13 102.89 -0.72
C GLY A 889 30.86 102.64 0.11
N ALA A 890 30.97 102.79 1.43
CA ALA A 890 29.88 102.71 2.39
C ALA A 890 29.61 104.04 3.07
N VAL A 891 28.36 104.22 3.50
CA VAL A 891 27.91 105.38 4.30
C VAL A 891 27.28 104.86 5.58
N THR A 892 27.84 105.25 6.73
CA THR A 892 27.23 104.95 8.03
C THR A 892 26.19 106.02 8.33
N ILE A 893 24.94 105.59 8.49
CA ILE A 893 23.84 106.48 8.84
C ILE A 893 23.24 106.09 10.19
N LYS A 894 22.85 107.11 10.96
CA LYS A 894 22.03 106.98 12.16
C LYS A 894 20.66 107.53 11.84
N ALA A 895 19.68 106.64 11.73
CA ALA A 895 18.31 107.02 11.45
C ALA A 895 17.45 106.93 12.72
N LEU A 896 16.72 108.00 13.01
CA LEU A 896 15.72 108.09 14.07
C LEU A 896 14.39 108.52 13.45
N TYR A 897 13.37 107.68 13.58
CA TYR A 897 12.02 108.07 13.21
C TYR A 897 11.36 108.74 14.41
N ARG A 898 10.91 109.99 14.25
CA ARG A 898 10.11 110.68 15.29
C ARG A 898 8.63 110.54 14.95
N PRO A 899 7.86 109.70 15.66
CA PRO A 899 6.46 109.43 15.33
C PRO A 899 5.59 110.69 15.41
N SER A 900 5.91 111.60 16.34
CA SER A 900 5.21 112.88 16.55
C SER A 900 5.27 113.83 15.35
N GLU A 901 6.34 113.74 14.55
CA GLU A 901 6.55 114.60 13.38
C GLU A 901 6.29 113.84 12.06
N GLN A 902 6.03 112.52 12.13
CA GLN A 902 6.00 111.58 11.00
C GLN A 902 7.20 111.73 10.04
N LYS A 903 8.35 112.12 10.57
CA LYS A 903 9.57 112.36 9.79
C LYS A 903 10.68 111.41 10.24
N LEU A 904 11.35 110.82 9.25
CA LEU A 904 12.58 110.07 9.46
C LEU A 904 13.74 111.06 9.45
N HIS A 905 14.38 111.25 10.61
CA HIS A 905 15.65 111.94 10.67
C HIS A 905 16.76 110.94 10.37
N VAL A 906 17.51 111.21 9.30
CA VAL A 906 18.69 110.45 8.94
C VAL A 906 19.88 111.37 9.12
N GLU A 907 20.75 111.01 10.05
CA GLU A 907 22.03 111.66 10.28
C GLU A 907 23.12 110.81 9.63
N VAL A 908 23.82 111.36 8.65
CA VAL A 908 24.96 110.69 8.02
C VAL A 908 26.17 110.92 8.90
N LEU A 909 26.73 109.85 9.45
CA LEU A 909 27.85 109.92 10.40
C LEU A 909 29.19 109.99 9.67
N ASN A 910 29.42 109.08 8.72
CA ASN A 910 30.62 109.07 7.90
C ASN A 910 30.38 108.30 6.60
N ALA A 911 31.32 108.46 5.66
CA ALA A 911 31.42 107.63 4.48
C ALA A 911 32.86 107.12 4.35
N THR A 912 33.03 105.86 3.99
CA THR A 912 34.33 105.16 3.90
C THR A 912 34.46 104.47 2.55
N ASN A 913 35.68 104.32 2.04
CA ASN A 913 35.99 103.63 0.77
C ASN A 913 35.28 104.22 -0.47
N LEU A 914 34.94 105.50 -0.47
CA LEU A 914 34.38 106.19 -1.64
C LEU A 914 35.40 106.21 -2.80
N ILE A 915 34.93 106.04 -4.03
CA ILE A 915 35.78 106.09 -5.21
C ILE A 915 36.14 107.56 -5.54
N PRO A 916 37.44 107.93 -5.62
CA PRO A 916 37.85 109.27 -6.03
C PRO A 916 37.54 109.48 -7.51
N LEU A 917 36.76 110.52 -7.79
CA LEU A 917 36.34 110.91 -9.14
C LEU A 917 37.07 112.16 -9.67
N ASP A 918 37.87 112.81 -8.82
CA ASP A 918 38.63 113.98 -9.21
C ASP A 918 40.04 113.62 -9.71
N SER A 919 40.55 114.43 -10.64
CA SER A 919 41.82 114.22 -11.37
C SER A 919 43.05 114.11 -10.46
N ASN A 920 42.91 114.57 -9.22
CA ASN A 920 43.97 114.70 -8.22
C ASN A 920 44.03 113.52 -7.25
N GLY A 921 43.16 112.51 -7.42
CA GLY A 921 43.11 111.31 -6.57
C GLY A 921 42.47 111.52 -5.19
N GLY A 922 41.77 112.64 -4.95
CA GLY A 922 41.03 112.91 -3.72
C GLY A 922 39.50 112.95 -3.93
N CYS A 923 38.74 112.69 -2.87
CA CYS A 923 37.33 113.05 -2.75
C CYS A 923 37.26 114.35 -1.93
N GLY A 924 36.91 115.47 -2.56
CA GLY A 924 36.72 116.75 -1.86
C GLY A 924 35.49 116.76 -0.96
#